data_AF-A0A2T3B112-F1
#
_entry.id   AF-A0A2T3B112-F1
#
_cell.length_a   1.000
_cell.length_b   1.000
_cell.length_c   1.000
_cell.angle_alpha   90.00
_cell.angle_beta   90.00
_cell.angle_gamma   90.00
#
_symmetry.space_group_name_H-M   'P 1'
#
loop_
_entity.id
_entity.type
_entity.pdbx_description
1 polymer ?
#
loop_
_entity_poly.entity_id
_entity_poly.type
_entity_poly.pdbx_seq_one_letter_code
_entity_poly.pdbx_strand_id
1 'polypeptide(L)'
;MRAHTPQQLDASGRRRSSASSGHRISMGSSLPLPRAQSRIAMARAANTQPAFDFLTGAESTTRPPSRGAFGHSTRVSSSEFHRDKPNADTDYDHEKHRRELEELKAEVKTLKYTIDNQKQEEALAKLRHESEVRDARRKGEEDFKKMQAAEAEKSKALRQYEALSKELTEVRDAASNEKAALERRVREVEESRRVLEEEVEDIRSEREESLRGIERRSAELESRNESLQRAVEELQQDSDQREILLRDTQQQLADKDAAYGALEAEVLRLKAQTGDADTLGIIKRELSEQVAHIKKLEAANREQFTELKHFKSLHKSIEVVEEEKRSLQRKVDAMEDLRNELGEAQIQRQRLEDEKLAWTAYLQSQAGIDGQVEFDSPEALARALVEERLQRATLVERLGSLEAELSEKDSVIQGLEGEKSALAEQLEKSKSVGSNGGGDSKARLRLERQRALAVKEVEYLREQLKTFDAEDTTFQPENVDEAKLKRIQELEDMVDQYREEVRKLHEELAAREAVPPITETTGSKRPRDEAEESERLGQLSRKNRKLQDELSTLKASTKLIEKELAVTKERLTVATQQSKTRILSLRSNPTSDFEAIKMSTLNSLRKENADLLAQLQSGRPSTDSVPLSTLEAAQRDVKQAEDAVKSQKKMNDRLKKVWHAKTQEFRELVVSLLGWDVVFLSNGKMRVTSFFYPSKGDHENSIEFDGDKGTMKVSGGPQSAFAMKIKEQIKFWVHGRGSVPCFLAALTLEFYEEANKDGTLRVDV
;
A
#
# COMPACT_ATOMS: atom_id res chain seq x y z
N MET A 1 -48.53 -12.69 17.81
CA MET A 1 -47.59 -11.61 18.17
C MET A 1 -46.32 -11.83 17.38
N ARG A 2 -45.97 -10.86 16.52
CA ARG A 2 -44.89 -10.93 15.53
C ARG A 2 -43.54 -10.71 16.20
N ALA A 3 -42.54 -11.53 15.83
CA ALA A 3 -41.13 -11.21 16.03
C ALA A 3 -40.60 -10.62 14.71
N HIS A 4 -40.03 -9.41 14.79
CA HIS A 4 -39.42 -8.69 13.67
C HIS A 4 -37.89 -8.83 13.74
N THR A 5 -37.32 -9.15 12.59
CA THR A 5 -35.90 -9.08 12.22
C THR A 5 -35.41 -7.63 12.10
N PRO A 6 -34.08 -7.41 12.17
CA PRO A 6 -33.38 -6.75 11.06
C PRO A 6 -32.02 -7.43 10.78
N GLN A 7 -31.71 -7.85 9.55
CA GLN A 7 -31.27 -7.11 8.35
C GLN A 7 -29.79 -6.65 8.40
N GLN A 8 -28.96 -7.47 7.75
CA GLN A 8 -27.71 -7.22 7.03
C GLN A 8 -27.35 -5.76 6.71
N LEU A 9 -26.09 -5.40 6.97
CA LEU A 9 -25.40 -4.31 6.27
C LEU A 9 -23.95 -4.71 5.94
N ASP A 10 -23.60 -4.39 4.69
CA ASP A 10 -22.40 -4.72 3.95
C ASP A 10 -21.13 -3.96 4.40
N ALA A 11 -20.00 -4.55 3.99
CA ALA A 11 -18.65 -4.07 4.15
C ALA A 11 -18.27 -2.90 3.22
N SER A 12 -17.42 -1.99 3.70
CA SER A 12 -16.33 -1.31 2.97
C SER A 12 -15.51 -0.51 4.00
N GLY A 13 -14.18 -0.52 4.07
CA GLY A 13 -13.19 -0.60 3.00
C GLY A 13 -12.38 0.70 2.95
N ARG A 14 -11.83 1.15 4.10
CA ARG A 14 -11.01 2.39 4.19
C ARG A 14 -9.66 2.18 3.51
N ARG A 15 -9.44 2.84 2.37
CA ARG A 15 -8.12 3.09 1.77
C ARG A 15 -7.52 4.37 2.35
N ARG A 16 -6.26 4.26 2.77
CA ARG A 16 -5.39 5.37 3.18
C ARG A 16 -4.83 6.10 1.95
N SER A 17 -4.86 7.42 2.03
CA SER A 17 -4.11 8.38 1.22
C SER A 17 -2.63 8.38 1.63
N SER A 18 -1.75 8.55 0.63
CA SER A 18 -0.34 8.87 0.81
C SER A 18 -0.07 10.20 0.10
N ALA A 19 0.27 11.21 0.88
CA ALA A 19 0.83 12.46 0.40
C ALA A 19 2.32 12.29 0.13
N SER A 20 2.77 12.69 -1.06
CA SER A 20 4.17 13.06 -1.29
C SER A 20 4.19 14.40 -2.02
N SER A 21 4.69 15.41 -1.29
CA SER A 21 4.97 16.75 -1.79
C SER A 21 6.46 16.84 -2.13
N GLY A 22 6.76 17.29 -3.35
CA GLY A 22 8.07 17.82 -3.68
C GLY A 22 8.34 17.87 -5.19
N HIS A 23 7.99 18.97 -5.85
CA HIS A 23 8.95 19.84 -6.57
C HIS A 23 8.26 21.03 -7.25
N ARG A 24 8.70 22.22 -6.82
CA ARG A 24 8.74 23.53 -7.49
C ARG A 24 9.77 23.47 -8.65
N ILE A 25 9.83 24.23 -9.74
CA ILE A 25 9.16 25.42 -10.33
C ILE A 25 9.55 25.39 -11.83
N SER A 26 8.64 25.73 -12.75
CA SER A 26 8.98 26.50 -13.95
C SER A 26 7.75 27.27 -14.42
N MET A 27 7.85 28.60 -14.36
CA MET A 27 6.84 29.59 -14.73
C MET A 27 7.39 30.44 -15.88
N GLY A 28 6.52 30.78 -16.84
CA GLY A 28 6.73 31.84 -17.84
C GLY A 28 6.34 31.41 -19.25
N SER A 29 5.06 31.37 -19.61
CA SER A 29 4.19 32.48 -20.05
C SER A 29 4.35 32.91 -21.52
N SER A 30 3.30 32.67 -22.33
CA SER A 30 2.52 33.70 -23.06
C SER A 30 1.71 33.11 -24.23
N LEU A 31 0.41 33.40 -24.21
CA LEU A 31 -0.62 33.25 -25.25
C LEU A 31 -0.36 34.26 -26.41
N PRO A 32 -1.22 34.42 -27.47
CA PRO A 32 -2.20 33.53 -28.14
C PRO A 32 -2.06 33.51 -29.71
N LEU A 33 -2.93 32.73 -30.36
CA LEU A 33 -3.33 32.69 -31.80
C LEU A 33 -3.36 34.07 -32.55
N PRO A 34 -3.32 34.18 -33.93
CA PRO A 34 -4.24 33.49 -34.87
C PRO A 34 -3.86 33.26 -36.38
N ARG A 35 -4.55 32.28 -36.98
CA ARG A 35 -5.16 32.17 -38.34
C ARG A 35 -4.70 33.09 -39.52
N ALA A 36 -4.22 32.49 -40.63
CA ALA A 36 -4.43 32.85 -42.08
C ALA A 36 -3.61 31.85 -42.96
N GLN A 37 -4.14 31.09 -43.94
CA GLN A 37 -4.61 31.35 -45.31
C GLN A 37 -3.63 31.97 -46.33
N SER A 38 -3.74 31.45 -47.58
CA SER A 38 -3.10 31.78 -48.88
C SER A 38 -1.76 31.07 -49.20
N ARG A 39 -1.61 30.25 -50.26
CA ARG A 39 -1.75 30.40 -51.74
C ARG A 39 -0.67 31.29 -52.38
N ILE A 40 -0.26 30.85 -53.59
CA ILE A 40 0.59 31.48 -54.65
C ILE A 40 2.04 30.94 -54.63
N ALA A 41 2.69 30.55 -55.73
CA ALA A 41 2.30 30.22 -57.10
C ALA A 41 3.48 29.56 -57.83
N MET A 42 3.13 28.87 -58.93
CA MET A 42 3.84 28.58 -60.17
C MET A 42 5.22 29.21 -60.44
N ALA A 43 6.08 28.43 -61.11
CA ALA A 43 6.66 28.82 -62.40
C ALA A 43 7.01 27.58 -63.25
N ARG A 44 6.75 27.71 -64.56
CA ARG A 44 6.96 26.75 -65.67
C ARG A 44 8.30 26.97 -66.36
N ALA A 45 8.76 25.94 -67.09
CA ALA A 45 9.24 25.95 -68.49
C ALA A 45 9.47 24.45 -68.88
N ALA A 46 8.89 23.80 -69.92
CA ALA A 46 8.86 24.02 -71.38
C ALA A 46 10.27 24.25 -71.95
N ASN A 47 10.81 23.55 -72.97
CA ASN A 47 10.23 22.99 -74.19
C ASN A 47 11.38 22.28 -74.97
N THR A 48 11.16 21.12 -75.61
CA THR A 48 11.78 20.74 -76.91
C THR A 48 10.99 19.60 -77.58
N GLN A 49 10.89 19.70 -78.90
CA GLN A 49 9.91 19.11 -79.81
C GLN A 49 10.31 17.77 -80.49
N PRO A 50 9.39 17.17 -81.30
CA PRO A 50 9.50 15.85 -81.95
C PRO A 50 9.60 15.90 -83.50
N ALA A 51 9.91 14.75 -84.14
CA ALA A 51 9.72 14.37 -85.58
C ALA A 51 10.59 13.10 -85.83
N PHE A 52 10.30 12.06 -86.62
CA PHE A 52 9.33 11.72 -87.65
C PHE A 52 9.44 10.18 -87.86
N ASP A 53 8.37 9.50 -88.27
CA ASP A 53 8.39 8.13 -88.83
C ASP A 53 8.04 8.23 -90.33
N PHE A 54 8.87 7.63 -91.19
CA PHE A 54 8.78 7.74 -92.64
C PHE A 54 8.36 6.38 -93.19
N LEU A 55 7.17 6.35 -93.82
CA LEU A 55 6.54 5.24 -94.56
C LEU A 55 5.61 4.36 -93.69
N THR A 56 4.34 4.67 -93.46
CA THR A 56 3.37 5.52 -94.15
C THR A 56 2.18 5.66 -93.20
N GLY A 57 1.90 6.89 -92.73
CA GLY A 57 0.92 7.14 -91.67
C GLY A 57 -0.54 6.95 -92.07
N ALA A 58 -1.33 6.43 -91.12
CA ALA A 58 -2.69 6.86 -90.78
C ALA A 58 -3.23 5.97 -89.64
N GLU A 59 -3.76 6.60 -88.59
CA GLU A 59 -4.62 5.94 -87.60
C GLU A 59 -6.08 5.96 -88.07
N SER A 60 -6.77 4.81 -88.00
CA SER A 60 -8.09 4.75 -87.35
C SER A 60 -8.64 3.32 -87.26
N THR A 61 -9.17 3.04 -86.08
CA THR A 61 -10.11 1.99 -85.61
C THR A 61 -10.80 1.02 -86.59
N THR A 62 -11.00 -0.20 -86.07
CA THR A 62 -12.00 -1.26 -86.36
C THR A 62 -11.64 -2.43 -87.33
N ARG A 63 -12.01 -3.63 -86.84
CA ARG A 63 -12.08 -5.02 -87.40
C ARG A 63 -12.84 -5.10 -88.77
N PRO A 64 -12.94 -6.24 -89.53
CA PRO A 64 -12.38 -7.61 -89.42
C PRO A 64 -11.87 -8.18 -90.82
N PRO A 65 -12.03 -9.46 -91.29
CA PRO A 65 -10.92 -10.26 -91.88
C PRO A 65 -11.08 -10.75 -93.35
N SER A 66 -10.07 -11.45 -93.92
CA SER A 66 -10.13 -12.66 -94.81
C SER A 66 -9.28 -12.69 -96.12
N ARG A 67 -8.64 -13.86 -96.32
CA ARG A 67 -8.37 -14.72 -97.53
C ARG A 67 -7.84 -14.22 -98.90
N GLY A 68 -6.87 -15.01 -99.43
CA GLY A 68 -6.59 -15.34 -100.86
C GLY A 68 -5.65 -14.38 -101.61
N ALA A 69 -4.91 -14.68 -102.69
CA ALA A 69 -4.61 -15.86 -103.51
C ALA A 69 -3.57 -15.47 -104.62
N PHE A 70 -2.73 -16.41 -105.08
CA PHE A 70 -2.07 -16.56 -106.42
C PHE A 70 -1.13 -15.50 -107.10
N GLY A 71 0.02 -15.99 -107.65
CA GLY A 71 0.36 -15.84 -109.08
C GLY A 71 1.76 -15.35 -109.56
N HIS A 72 2.63 -16.29 -110.02
CA HIS A 72 3.60 -16.29 -111.17
C HIS A 72 4.74 -15.21 -111.27
N SER A 73 5.91 -15.33 -111.95
CA SER A 73 6.35 -16.06 -113.17
C SER A 73 7.89 -15.96 -113.48
N THR A 74 8.47 -16.97 -114.17
CA THR A 74 9.57 -16.99 -115.22
C THR A 74 11.00 -16.46 -114.94
N ARG A 75 12.15 -16.87 -115.56
CA ARG A 75 12.68 -17.76 -116.66
C ARG A 75 14.25 -17.74 -116.51
N VAL A 76 15.12 -18.65 -117.01
CA VAL A 76 15.73 -18.78 -118.37
C VAL A 76 16.73 -19.99 -118.37
N SER A 77 16.98 -20.54 -119.57
CA SER A 77 17.76 -21.73 -120.02
C SER A 77 19.20 -21.43 -120.50
N SER A 78 20.07 -22.44 -120.59
CA SER A 78 20.98 -22.63 -121.76
C SER A 78 21.59 -24.05 -121.83
N SER A 79 21.63 -24.61 -123.05
CA SER A 79 22.22 -25.89 -123.48
C SER A 79 23.48 -25.67 -124.32
N GLU A 80 24.35 -26.67 -124.51
CA GLU A 80 25.09 -26.86 -125.78
C GLU A 80 25.66 -28.28 -125.98
N PHE A 81 25.72 -28.71 -127.24
CA PHE A 81 26.17 -30.00 -127.81
C PHE A 81 27.52 -29.83 -128.52
N HIS A 82 28.36 -30.87 -128.62
CA HIS A 82 29.33 -31.02 -129.72
C HIS A 82 29.59 -32.50 -130.08
N ARG A 83 29.75 -32.77 -131.39
CA ARG A 83 29.92 -34.07 -132.05
C ARG A 83 30.93 -33.88 -133.20
N ASP A 84 31.91 -34.76 -133.36
CA ASP A 84 32.62 -35.01 -134.64
C ASP A 84 33.32 -36.40 -134.65
N LYS A 85 33.43 -37.00 -135.85
CA LYS A 85 33.88 -38.37 -136.25
C LYS A 85 35.32 -38.36 -136.86
N PRO A 86 35.84 -39.40 -137.58
CA PRO A 86 36.28 -40.76 -137.19
C PRO A 86 37.71 -41.14 -137.72
N ASN A 87 38.21 -42.34 -137.39
CA ASN A 87 39.03 -43.29 -138.21
C ASN A 87 39.38 -44.50 -137.31
N ALA A 88 38.79 -45.68 -137.49
CA ALA A 88 39.13 -46.78 -138.43
C ALA A 88 40.31 -47.66 -137.94
N ASP A 89 39.97 -48.93 -137.68
CA ASP A 89 40.82 -50.13 -137.48
C ASP A 89 41.33 -50.48 -136.06
N THR A 90 40.48 -51.13 -135.27
CA THR A 90 40.72 -52.45 -134.60
C THR A 90 39.45 -52.84 -133.81
N ASP A 91 38.66 -53.75 -134.38
CA ASP A 91 37.19 -53.79 -134.29
C ASP A 91 36.60 -54.82 -133.30
N TYR A 92 37.22 -55.07 -132.14
CA TYR A 92 36.62 -55.96 -131.11
C TYR A 92 36.81 -55.51 -129.65
N ASP A 93 37.87 -54.76 -129.31
CA ASP A 93 38.08 -54.28 -127.93
C ASP A 93 37.37 -52.96 -127.61
N HIS A 94 37.08 -52.14 -128.62
CA HIS A 94 36.41 -50.85 -128.44
C HIS A 94 34.93 -50.96 -128.06
N GLU A 95 34.19 -51.96 -128.54
CA GLU A 95 32.76 -52.13 -128.18
C GLU A 95 32.57 -52.58 -126.74
N LYS A 96 33.46 -53.45 -126.24
CA LYS A 96 33.44 -53.89 -124.84
C LYS A 96 33.80 -52.73 -123.91
N HIS A 97 34.86 -51.99 -124.20
CA HIS A 97 35.22 -50.80 -123.44
C HIS A 97 34.20 -49.67 -123.54
N ARG A 98 33.45 -49.55 -124.65
CA ARG A 98 32.36 -48.57 -124.79
C ARG A 98 31.14 -48.96 -123.95
N ARG A 99 30.78 -50.25 -123.90
CA ARG A 99 29.73 -50.76 -122.99
C ARG A 99 30.13 -50.58 -121.53
N GLU A 100 31.38 -50.90 -121.16
CA GLU A 100 31.92 -50.64 -119.82
C GLU A 100 31.97 -49.13 -119.50
N LEU A 101 32.32 -48.27 -120.45
CA LEU A 101 32.26 -46.80 -120.29
C LEU A 101 30.84 -46.26 -120.22
N GLU A 102 29.88 -46.87 -120.91
CA GLU A 102 28.46 -46.50 -120.86
C GLU A 102 27.82 -46.97 -119.56
N GLU A 103 28.17 -48.17 -119.08
CA GLU A 103 27.80 -48.69 -117.75
C GLU A 103 28.42 -47.85 -116.64
N LEU A 104 29.73 -47.54 -116.70
CA LEU A 104 30.38 -46.63 -115.75
C LEU A 104 29.81 -45.21 -115.83
N LYS A 105 29.44 -44.71 -117.01
CA LYS A 105 28.76 -43.40 -117.12
C LYS A 105 27.35 -43.46 -116.56
N ALA A 106 26.63 -44.57 -116.71
CA ALA A 106 25.33 -44.78 -116.10
C ALA A 106 25.46 -44.86 -114.57
N GLU A 107 26.43 -45.61 -114.05
CA GLU A 107 26.76 -45.67 -112.62
C GLU A 107 27.21 -44.33 -112.06
N VAL A 108 28.05 -43.57 -112.77
CA VAL A 108 28.44 -42.21 -112.37
C VAL A 108 27.23 -41.27 -112.41
N LYS A 109 26.28 -41.46 -113.34
CA LYS A 109 25.06 -40.65 -113.41
C LYS A 109 24.07 -41.02 -112.31
N THR A 110 23.92 -42.30 -111.96
CA THR A 110 23.09 -42.74 -110.84
C THR A 110 23.71 -42.33 -109.51
N LEU A 111 25.03 -42.47 -109.33
CA LEU A 111 25.75 -41.97 -108.16
C LEU A 111 25.69 -40.44 -108.05
N LYS A 112 25.78 -39.70 -109.16
CA LYS A 112 25.56 -38.25 -109.15
C LYS A 112 24.13 -37.91 -108.74
N TYR A 113 23.13 -38.63 -109.24
CA TYR A 113 21.74 -38.44 -108.83
C TYR A 113 21.52 -38.78 -107.35
N THR A 114 22.09 -39.85 -106.82
CA THR A 114 21.97 -40.19 -105.39
C THR A 114 22.70 -39.19 -104.52
N ILE A 115 23.88 -38.72 -104.92
CA ILE A 115 24.62 -37.65 -104.22
C ILE A 115 23.82 -36.33 -104.25
N ASP A 116 23.23 -35.97 -105.39
CA ASP A 116 22.44 -34.74 -105.50
C ASP A 116 21.11 -34.87 -104.74
N ASN A 117 20.49 -36.06 -104.71
CA ASN A 117 19.33 -36.34 -103.87
C ASN A 117 19.69 -36.26 -102.38
N GLN A 118 20.81 -36.84 -101.95
CA GLN A 118 21.31 -36.72 -100.57
C GLN A 118 21.60 -35.27 -100.19
N LYS A 119 22.22 -34.49 -101.09
CA LYS A 119 22.44 -33.05 -100.87
C LYS A 119 21.13 -32.28 -100.75
N GLN A 120 20.12 -32.62 -101.55
CA GLN A 120 18.79 -32.02 -101.45
C GLN A 120 18.10 -32.40 -100.13
N GLU A 121 18.20 -33.67 -99.71
CA GLU A 121 17.68 -34.14 -98.43
C GLU A 121 18.39 -33.48 -97.24
N GLU A 122 19.72 -33.34 -97.28
CA GLU A 122 20.50 -32.59 -96.29
C GLU A 122 20.11 -31.11 -96.25
N ALA A 123 19.89 -30.49 -97.41
CA ALA A 123 19.45 -29.10 -97.48
C ALA A 123 18.03 -28.92 -96.90
N LEU A 124 17.11 -29.84 -97.18
CA LEU A 124 15.77 -29.86 -96.60
C LEU A 124 15.81 -30.14 -95.10
N ALA A 125 16.68 -31.04 -94.64
CA ALA A 125 16.87 -31.32 -93.21
C ALA A 125 17.44 -30.12 -92.46
N LYS A 126 18.42 -29.42 -93.06
CA LYS A 126 18.95 -28.15 -92.53
C LYS A 126 17.86 -27.08 -92.47
N LEU A 127 17.06 -26.93 -93.52
CA LEU A 127 15.96 -25.96 -93.53
C LEU A 127 14.90 -26.29 -92.47
N ARG A 128 14.54 -27.57 -92.30
CA ARG A 128 13.63 -28.02 -91.23
C ARG A 128 14.21 -27.71 -89.86
N HIS A 129 15.46 -28.08 -89.62
CA HIS A 129 16.13 -27.81 -88.35
C HIS A 129 16.22 -26.30 -88.07
N GLU A 130 16.58 -25.49 -89.06
CA GLU A 130 16.56 -24.03 -88.91
C GLU A 130 15.15 -23.48 -88.66
N SER A 131 14.11 -24.04 -89.28
CA SER A 131 12.72 -23.64 -89.02
C SER A 131 12.29 -24.00 -87.59
N GLU A 132 12.66 -25.20 -87.11
CA GLU A 132 12.41 -25.65 -85.74
C GLU A 132 13.17 -24.78 -84.72
N VAL A 133 14.42 -24.42 -85.00
CA VAL A 133 15.20 -23.50 -84.16
C VAL A 133 14.58 -22.11 -84.13
N ARG A 134 14.08 -21.59 -85.26
CA ARG A 134 13.37 -20.30 -85.30
C ARG A 134 12.06 -20.36 -84.50
N ASP A 135 11.28 -21.42 -84.65
CA ASP A 135 10.04 -21.61 -83.90
C ASP A 135 10.28 -21.80 -82.40
N ALA A 136 11.32 -22.55 -82.01
CA ALA A 136 11.73 -22.70 -80.62
C ALA A 136 12.20 -21.36 -80.01
N ARG A 137 12.98 -20.56 -80.76
CA ARG A 137 13.37 -19.21 -80.35
C ARG A 137 12.15 -18.29 -80.20
N ARG A 138 11.23 -18.28 -81.16
CA ARG A 138 10.00 -17.48 -81.10
C ARG A 138 9.15 -17.86 -79.89
N LYS A 139 8.94 -19.15 -79.62
CA LYS A 139 8.22 -19.62 -78.43
C LYS A 139 8.93 -19.20 -77.14
N GLY A 140 10.27 -19.34 -77.08
CA GLY A 140 11.06 -18.89 -75.93
C GLY A 140 10.95 -17.39 -75.67
N GLU A 141 10.97 -16.56 -76.73
CA GLU A 141 10.78 -15.11 -76.62
C GLU A 141 9.34 -14.73 -76.20
N GLU A 142 8.33 -15.41 -76.74
CA GLU A 142 6.93 -15.20 -76.36
C GLU A 142 6.70 -15.57 -74.88
N ASP A 143 7.25 -16.69 -74.43
CA ASP A 143 7.11 -17.14 -73.04
C ASP A 143 7.92 -16.26 -72.08
N PHE A 144 9.11 -15.79 -72.48
CA PHE A 144 9.87 -14.80 -71.72
C PHE A 144 9.13 -13.46 -71.58
N LYS A 145 8.47 -12.98 -72.65
CA LYS A 145 7.64 -11.78 -72.59
C LYS A 145 6.43 -11.96 -71.68
N LYS A 146 5.76 -13.12 -71.72
CA LYS A 146 4.66 -13.44 -70.80
C LYS A 146 5.14 -13.49 -69.35
N MET A 147 6.30 -14.08 -69.10
CA MET A 147 6.91 -14.12 -67.76
C MET A 147 7.24 -12.72 -67.24
N GLN A 148 7.84 -11.86 -68.07
CA GLN A 148 8.09 -10.46 -67.69
C GLN A 148 6.80 -9.68 -67.41
N ALA A 149 5.75 -9.88 -68.21
CA ALA A 149 4.46 -9.24 -67.98
C ALA A 149 3.83 -9.70 -66.66
N ALA A 150 3.84 -11.00 -66.38
CA ALA A 150 3.34 -11.57 -65.14
C ALA A 150 4.16 -11.11 -63.91
N GLU A 151 5.49 -11.01 -64.05
CA GLU A 151 6.36 -10.49 -63.00
C GLU A 151 6.12 -8.99 -62.75
N ALA A 152 5.93 -8.20 -63.80
CA ALA A 152 5.58 -6.79 -63.69
C ALA A 152 4.21 -6.59 -63.01
N GLU A 153 3.20 -7.39 -63.36
CA GLU A 153 1.89 -7.39 -62.69
C GLU A 153 2.00 -7.81 -61.22
N LYS A 154 2.76 -8.87 -60.92
CA LYS A 154 3.05 -9.29 -59.55
C LYS A 154 3.74 -8.17 -58.75
N SER A 155 4.72 -7.49 -59.35
CA SER A 155 5.41 -6.37 -58.68
C SER A 155 4.48 -5.19 -58.40
N LYS A 156 3.54 -4.89 -59.31
CA LYS A 156 2.52 -3.85 -59.11
C LYS A 156 1.55 -4.24 -58.00
N ALA A 157 1.08 -5.49 -57.99
CA ALA A 157 0.20 -6.00 -56.94
C ALA A 157 0.89 -6.00 -55.57
N LEU A 158 2.17 -6.37 -55.49
CA LEU A 158 2.97 -6.30 -54.27
C LEU A 158 3.11 -4.86 -53.78
N ARG A 159 3.41 -3.89 -54.66
CA ARG A 159 3.48 -2.48 -54.27
C ARG A 159 2.14 -1.93 -53.77
N GLN A 160 1.03 -2.33 -54.38
CA GLN A 160 -0.31 -1.95 -53.92
C GLN A 160 -0.62 -2.58 -52.56
N TYR A 161 -0.27 -3.85 -52.37
CA TYR A 161 -0.42 -4.52 -51.07
C TYR A 161 0.44 -3.86 -49.99
N GLU A 162 1.69 -3.52 -50.29
CA GLU A 162 2.58 -2.80 -49.37
C GLU A 162 2.05 -1.39 -49.04
N ALA A 163 1.50 -0.67 -50.02
CA ALA A 163 0.90 0.65 -49.80
C ALA A 163 -0.35 0.55 -48.90
N LEU A 164 -1.26 -0.38 -49.19
CA LEU A 164 -2.44 -0.63 -48.37
C LEU A 164 -2.07 -1.10 -46.96
N SER A 165 -1.04 -1.96 -46.83
CA SER A 165 -0.54 -2.39 -45.53
C SER A 165 0.01 -1.21 -44.72
N LYS A 166 0.72 -0.27 -45.37
CA LYS A 166 1.23 0.95 -44.71
C LYS A 166 0.09 1.87 -44.27
N GLU A 167 -0.88 2.11 -45.13
CA GLU A 167 -2.07 2.91 -44.80
C GLU A 167 -2.85 2.29 -43.63
N LEU A 168 -3.02 0.96 -43.61
CA LEU A 168 -3.66 0.27 -42.48
C LEU A 168 -2.87 0.40 -41.18
N THR A 169 -1.53 0.34 -41.23
CA THR A 169 -0.70 0.58 -40.04
C THR A 169 -0.79 2.03 -39.57
N GLU A 170 -0.74 3.00 -40.48
CA GLU A 170 -0.84 4.42 -40.14
C GLU A 170 -2.20 4.77 -39.52
N VAL A 171 -3.30 4.25 -40.07
CA VAL A 171 -4.65 4.44 -39.50
C VAL A 171 -4.75 3.77 -38.13
N ARG A 172 -4.19 2.57 -37.97
CA ARG A 172 -4.16 1.88 -36.66
C ARG A 172 -3.36 2.65 -35.62
N ASP A 173 -2.21 3.19 -36.01
CA ASP A 173 -1.34 3.97 -35.12
C ASP A 173 -1.99 5.32 -34.78
N ALA A 174 -2.62 5.99 -35.74
CA ALA A 174 -3.40 7.21 -35.49
C ALA A 174 -4.54 6.97 -34.51
N ALA A 175 -5.34 5.91 -34.71
CA ALA A 175 -6.43 5.55 -33.81
C ALA A 175 -5.93 5.16 -32.41
N SER A 176 -4.80 4.45 -32.31
CA SER A 176 -4.12 4.14 -31.05
C SER A 176 -3.69 5.41 -30.31
N ASN A 177 -3.08 6.36 -31.03
CA ASN A 177 -2.62 7.62 -30.47
C ASN A 177 -3.78 8.52 -30.01
N GLU A 178 -4.87 8.59 -30.78
CA GLU A 178 -6.09 9.31 -30.40
C GLU A 178 -6.75 8.69 -29.17
N LYS A 179 -6.84 7.35 -29.12
CA LYS A 179 -7.35 6.63 -27.95
C LYS A 179 -6.50 6.94 -26.71
N ALA A 180 -5.18 6.88 -26.84
CA ALA A 180 -4.27 7.21 -25.74
C ALA A 180 -4.40 8.69 -25.31
N ALA A 181 -4.61 9.62 -26.24
CA ALA A 181 -4.82 11.03 -25.94
C ALA A 181 -6.16 11.27 -25.22
N LEU A 182 -7.23 10.60 -25.64
CA LEU A 182 -8.54 10.66 -24.97
C LEU A 182 -8.47 10.03 -23.57
N GLU A 183 -7.81 8.89 -23.40
CA GLU A 183 -7.60 8.28 -22.08
C GLU A 183 -6.82 9.19 -21.14
N ARG A 184 -5.78 9.88 -21.63
CA ARG A 184 -5.05 10.89 -20.81
C ARG A 184 -5.97 12.03 -20.38
N ARG A 185 -6.76 12.59 -21.30
CA ARG A 185 -7.73 13.66 -20.98
C ARG A 185 -8.80 13.19 -19.98
N VAL A 186 -9.29 11.96 -20.13
CA VAL A 186 -10.25 11.38 -19.17
C VAL A 186 -9.63 11.30 -17.78
N ARG A 187 -8.39 10.80 -17.66
CA ARG A 187 -7.67 10.76 -16.39
C ARG A 187 -7.43 12.15 -15.80
N GLU A 188 -7.00 13.12 -16.61
CA GLU A 188 -6.80 14.52 -16.17
C GLU A 188 -8.11 15.14 -15.66
N VAL A 189 -9.24 14.89 -16.36
CA VAL A 189 -10.55 15.36 -15.93
C VAL A 189 -11.00 14.67 -14.64
N GLU A 190 -10.80 13.36 -14.51
CA GLU A 190 -11.10 12.60 -13.29
C GLU A 190 -10.26 13.07 -12.09
N GLU A 191 -8.97 13.33 -12.29
CA GLU A 191 -8.09 13.90 -11.27
C GLU A 191 -8.54 15.30 -10.88
N SER A 192 -8.84 16.18 -11.84
CA SER A 192 -9.35 17.53 -11.56
C SER A 192 -10.69 17.50 -10.83
N ARG A 193 -11.58 16.56 -11.20
CA ARG A 193 -12.86 16.35 -10.52
C ARG A 193 -12.64 15.91 -9.08
N ARG A 194 -11.72 14.97 -8.85
CA ARG A 194 -11.39 14.51 -7.51
C ARG A 194 -10.81 15.63 -6.64
N VAL A 195 -9.91 16.44 -7.18
CA VAL A 195 -9.35 17.61 -6.47
C VAL A 195 -10.45 18.60 -6.11
N LEU A 196 -11.36 18.92 -7.04
CA LEU A 196 -12.50 19.80 -6.76
C LEU A 196 -13.48 19.20 -5.74
N GLU A 197 -13.69 17.88 -5.73
CA GLU A 197 -14.49 17.19 -4.72
C GLU A 197 -13.83 17.27 -3.33
N GLU A 198 -12.52 17.08 -3.24
CA GLU A 198 -11.72 17.25 -2.01
C GLU A 198 -11.79 18.72 -1.51
N GLU A 199 -11.59 19.72 -2.39
CA GLU A 199 -11.72 21.14 -2.04
C GLU A 199 -13.13 21.52 -1.55
N VAL A 200 -14.18 20.92 -2.13
CA VAL A 200 -15.56 21.13 -1.69
C VAL A 200 -15.80 20.52 -0.32
N GLU A 201 -15.23 19.36 -0.01
CA GLU A 201 -15.31 18.75 1.32
C GLU A 201 -14.53 19.56 2.37
N ASP A 202 -13.34 20.05 2.02
CA ASP A 202 -12.56 20.94 2.90
C ASP A 202 -13.34 22.21 3.23
N ILE A 203 -13.87 22.92 2.23
CA ILE A 203 -14.69 24.13 2.43
C ILE A 203 -15.96 23.82 3.26
N ARG A 204 -16.58 22.65 3.06
CA ARG A 204 -17.72 22.22 3.88
C ARG A 204 -17.31 22.00 5.34
N SER A 205 -16.17 21.36 5.59
CA SER A 205 -15.66 21.13 6.93
C SER A 205 -15.32 22.44 7.65
N GLU A 206 -14.64 23.37 6.99
CA GLU A 206 -14.35 24.71 7.50
C GLU A 206 -15.64 25.49 7.81
N ARG A 207 -16.64 25.38 6.94
CA ARG A 207 -17.96 25.99 7.16
C ARG A 207 -18.62 25.40 8.39
N GLU A 208 -18.65 24.08 8.55
CA GLU A 208 -19.23 23.41 9.72
C GLU A 208 -18.50 23.80 11.02
N GLU A 209 -17.19 23.89 11.00
CA GLU A 209 -16.41 24.36 12.14
C GLU A 209 -16.71 25.83 12.49
N SER A 210 -16.83 26.69 11.46
CA SER A 210 -17.21 28.08 11.66
C SER A 210 -18.63 28.22 12.23
N LEU A 211 -19.58 27.39 11.77
CA LEU A 211 -20.95 27.34 12.29
C LEU A 211 -20.95 26.90 13.75
N ARG A 212 -20.26 25.81 14.09
CA ARG A 212 -20.11 25.36 15.49
C ARG A 212 -19.45 26.44 16.35
N GLY A 213 -18.48 27.18 15.81
CA GLY A 213 -17.84 28.31 16.48
C GLY A 213 -18.81 29.46 16.76
N ILE A 214 -19.66 29.81 15.79
CA ILE A 214 -20.69 30.83 15.93
C ILE A 214 -21.77 30.38 16.92
N GLU A 215 -22.22 29.11 16.86
CA GLU A 215 -23.21 28.53 17.77
C GLU A 215 -22.72 28.56 19.22
N ARG A 216 -21.47 28.18 19.49
CA ARG A 216 -20.88 28.29 20.83
C ARG A 216 -20.86 29.73 21.34
N ARG A 217 -20.45 30.68 20.49
CA ARG A 217 -20.48 32.12 20.85
C ARG A 217 -21.90 32.62 21.09
N SER A 218 -22.89 32.17 20.32
CA SER A 218 -24.30 32.50 20.53
C SER A 218 -24.77 31.98 21.88
N ALA A 219 -24.53 30.70 22.17
CA ALA A 219 -24.90 30.08 23.44
C ALA A 219 -24.22 30.75 24.65
N GLU A 220 -22.95 31.13 24.52
CA GLU A 220 -22.25 31.91 25.56
C GLU A 220 -22.87 33.29 25.77
N LEU A 221 -23.21 34.02 24.68
CA LEU A 221 -23.85 35.32 24.77
C LEU A 221 -25.28 35.24 25.32
N GLU A 222 -26.04 34.20 24.94
CA GLU A 222 -27.36 33.90 25.48
C GLU A 222 -27.29 33.62 26.99
N SER A 223 -26.37 32.75 27.43
CA SER A 223 -26.16 32.47 28.86
C SER A 223 -25.73 33.71 29.65
N ARG A 224 -24.89 34.59 29.06
CA ARG A 224 -24.52 35.87 29.67
C ARG A 224 -25.69 36.84 29.74
N ASN A 225 -26.53 36.90 28.70
CA ASN A 225 -27.73 37.73 28.72
C ASN A 225 -28.73 37.24 29.77
N GLU A 226 -28.95 35.93 29.87
CA GLU A 226 -29.81 35.35 30.90
C GLU A 226 -29.29 35.63 32.31
N SER A 227 -27.98 35.51 32.56
CA SER A 227 -27.41 35.80 33.88
C SER A 227 -27.48 37.29 34.23
N LEU A 228 -27.25 38.18 33.27
CA LEU A 228 -27.44 39.62 33.44
C LEU A 228 -28.91 39.98 33.68
N GLN A 229 -29.85 39.34 32.97
CA GLN A 229 -31.28 39.53 33.19
C GLN A 229 -31.69 39.11 34.61
N ARG A 230 -31.25 37.94 35.08
CA ARG A 230 -31.50 37.49 36.47
C ARG A 230 -30.91 38.44 37.50
N ALA A 231 -29.68 38.92 37.28
CA ALA A 231 -29.05 39.88 38.19
C ALA A 231 -29.82 41.23 38.23
N VAL A 232 -30.35 41.68 37.10
CA VAL A 232 -31.20 42.89 37.06
C VAL A 232 -32.52 42.65 37.79
N GLU A 233 -33.17 41.50 37.60
CA GLU A 233 -34.40 41.13 38.31
C GLU A 233 -34.18 41.03 39.82
N GLU A 234 -33.08 40.41 40.27
CA GLU A 234 -32.70 40.35 41.68
C GLU A 234 -32.46 41.74 42.27
N LEU A 235 -31.73 42.61 41.56
CA LEU A 235 -31.49 43.99 42.01
C LEU A 235 -32.78 44.82 42.06
N GLN A 236 -33.72 44.59 41.14
CA GLN A 236 -35.05 45.21 41.17
C GLN A 236 -35.85 44.74 42.38
N GLN A 237 -35.90 43.42 42.64
CA GLN A 237 -36.58 42.87 43.82
C GLN A 237 -35.96 43.39 45.13
N ASP A 238 -34.64 43.45 45.22
CA ASP A 238 -33.93 44.03 46.37
C ASP A 238 -34.27 45.51 46.56
N SER A 239 -34.36 46.28 45.46
CA SER A 239 -34.75 47.68 45.50
C SER A 239 -36.18 47.83 46.02
N ASP A 240 -37.13 47.05 45.49
CA ASP A 240 -38.53 47.07 45.91
C ASP A 240 -38.68 46.68 47.39
N GLN A 241 -37.96 45.65 47.84
CA GLN A 241 -37.95 45.24 49.25
C GLN A 241 -37.39 46.35 50.15
N ARG A 242 -36.30 47.01 49.74
CA ARG A 242 -35.73 48.15 50.49
C ARG A 242 -36.70 49.31 50.55
N GLU A 243 -37.42 49.60 49.46
CA GLU A 243 -38.44 50.64 49.45
C GLU A 243 -39.61 50.31 50.39
N ILE A 244 -40.08 49.07 50.41
CA ILE A 244 -41.13 48.62 51.34
C ILE A 244 -40.66 48.77 52.79
N LEU A 245 -39.47 48.26 53.12
CA LEU A 245 -38.91 48.38 54.48
C LEU A 245 -38.70 49.85 54.88
N LEU A 246 -38.29 50.70 53.95
CA LEU A 246 -38.14 52.13 54.20
C LEU A 246 -39.49 52.80 54.47
N ARG A 247 -40.55 52.44 53.73
CA ARG A 247 -41.92 52.92 54.01
C ARG A 247 -42.43 52.42 55.37
N ASP A 248 -42.24 51.14 55.68
CA ASP A 248 -42.65 50.56 56.96
C ASP A 248 -41.93 51.21 58.14
N THR A 249 -40.62 51.44 58.02
CA THR A 249 -39.84 52.11 59.08
C THR A 249 -40.22 53.58 59.23
N GLN A 250 -40.51 54.29 58.15
CA GLN A 250 -41.04 55.65 58.20
C GLN A 250 -42.41 55.69 58.89
N GLN A 251 -43.29 54.73 58.58
CA GLN A 251 -44.59 54.63 59.24
C GLN A 251 -44.45 54.30 60.73
N GLN A 252 -43.62 53.32 61.08
CA GLN A 252 -43.33 52.99 62.48
C GLN A 252 -42.71 54.16 63.24
N LEU A 253 -41.87 54.96 62.58
CA LEU A 253 -41.29 56.17 63.17
C LEU A 253 -42.39 57.20 63.43
N ALA A 254 -43.26 57.46 62.45
CA ALA A 254 -44.40 58.36 62.62
C ALA A 254 -45.36 57.90 63.74
N ASP A 255 -45.66 56.60 63.79
CA ASP A 255 -46.50 56.00 64.84
C ASP A 255 -45.83 56.12 66.22
N LYS A 256 -44.52 55.89 66.30
CA LYS A 256 -43.75 56.09 67.53
C LYS A 256 -43.67 57.54 67.94
N ASP A 257 -43.45 58.47 67.03
CA ASP A 257 -43.43 59.91 67.32
C ASP A 257 -44.80 60.39 67.83
N ALA A 258 -45.90 59.88 67.24
CA ALA A 258 -47.25 60.12 67.74
C ALA A 258 -47.47 59.51 69.13
N ALA A 259 -47.00 58.28 69.35
CA ALA A 259 -47.07 57.62 70.65
C ALA A 259 -46.20 58.32 71.71
N TYR A 260 -45.00 58.77 71.37
CA TYR A 260 -44.15 59.57 72.24
C TYR A 260 -44.82 60.90 72.58
N GLY A 261 -45.42 61.60 71.63
CA GLY A 261 -46.21 62.81 71.91
C GLY A 261 -47.39 62.54 72.86
N ALA A 262 -48.10 61.43 72.67
CA ALA A 262 -49.18 61.02 73.57
C ALA A 262 -48.66 60.61 74.95
N LEU A 263 -47.54 59.89 75.03
CA LEU A 263 -46.91 59.46 76.26
C LEU A 263 -46.25 60.61 77.00
N GLU A 264 -45.72 61.62 76.31
CA GLU A 264 -45.23 62.85 76.93
C GLU A 264 -46.38 63.65 77.54
N ALA A 265 -47.53 63.72 76.86
CA ALA A 265 -48.76 64.28 77.43
C ALA A 265 -49.25 63.47 78.64
N GLU A 266 -49.17 62.14 78.57
CA GLU A 266 -49.56 61.23 79.64
C GLU A 266 -48.55 61.20 80.80
N VAL A 267 -47.25 61.37 80.54
CA VAL A 267 -46.18 61.53 81.55
C VAL A 267 -46.30 62.89 82.20
N LEU A 268 -46.72 63.94 81.49
CA LEU A 268 -47.12 65.19 82.13
C LEU A 268 -48.36 64.98 83.03
N ARG A 269 -49.31 64.12 82.63
CA ARG A 269 -50.50 63.74 83.42
C ARG A 269 -50.18 62.86 84.63
N LEU A 270 -49.27 61.90 84.50
CA LEU A 270 -48.85 60.94 85.52
C LEU A 270 -47.74 61.50 86.42
N LYS A 271 -46.86 62.39 85.94
CA LYS A 271 -46.05 63.23 86.85
C LYS A 271 -46.95 64.12 87.72
N ALA A 272 -48.16 64.44 87.26
CA ALA A 272 -49.21 65.05 88.08
C ALA A 272 -50.05 64.04 88.90
N GLN A 273 -50.00 62.74 88.58
CA GLN A 273 -50.67 61.65 89.30
C GLN A 273 -49.68 60.53 89.60
N THR A 274 -49.12 60.58 90.81
CA THR A 274 -48.68 59.43 91.61
C THR A 274 -47.42 58.68 91.19
N GLY A 275 -46.45 58.60 92.12
CA GLY A 275 -45.45 57.54 92.13
C GLY A 275 -46.00 56.33 92.88
N ASP A 276 -45.81 55.12 92.34
CA ASP A 276 -46.11 53.86 93.02
C ASP A 276 -45.13 52.75 92.59
N ALA A 277 -44.65 51.98 93.56
CA ALA A 277 -43.49 51.09 93.46
C ALA A 277 -43.80 49.66 92.96
N ASP A 278 -45.08 49.27 92.83
CA ASP A 278 -45.46 47.89 92.48
C ASP A 278 -45.31 47.57 90.97
N THR A 279 -45.39 48.59 90.10
CA THR A 279 -45.14 48.45 88.66
C THR A 279 -43.69 48.06 88.36
N LEU A 280 -42.74 48.55 89.16
CA LEU A 280 -41.32 48.22 89.05
C LEU A 280 -41.04 46.73 89.34
N GLY A 281 -41.84 46.09 90.20
CA GLY A 281 -41.68 44.69 90.55
C GLY A 281 -42.05 43.72 89.42
N ILE A 282 -43.08 44.05 88.64
CA ILE A 282 -43.52 43.25 87.48
C ILE A 282 -42.53 43.37 86.33
N ILE A 283 -42.10 44.60 86.03
CA ILE A 283 -41.10 44.90 85.00
C ILE A 283 -39.80 44.12 85.26
N LYS A 284 -39.34 44.05 86.52
CA LYS A 284 -38.12 43.32 86.86
C LYS A 284 -38.19 41.82 86.56
N ARG A 285 -39.36 41.19 86.76
CA ARG A 285 -39.56 39.76 86.47
C ARG A 285 -39.56 39.48 84.97
N GLU A 286 -40.34 40.22 84.20
CA GLU A 286 -40.39 40.08 82.75
C GLU A 286 -39.04 40.36 82.08
N LEU A 287 -38.30 41.37 82.58
CA LEU A 287 -36.95 41.65 82.11
C LEU A 287 -36.00 40.46 82.36
N SER A 288 -36.14 39.77 83.50
CA SER A 288 -35.30 38.61 83.83
C SER A 288 -35.60 37.40 82.94
N GLU A 289 -36.86 37.16 82.58
CA GLU A 289 -37.26 36.10 81.66
C GLU A 289 -36.79 36.37 80.23
N GLN A 290 -36.92 37.61 79.77
CA GLN A 290 -36.40 38.03 78.47
C GLN A 290 -34.88 37.89 78.40
N VAL A 291 -34.15 38.29 79.45
CA VAL A 291 -32.69 38.10 79.53
C VAL A 291 -32.32 36.60 79.49
N ALA A 292 -33.09 35.72 80.13
CA ALA A 292 -32.85 34.28 80.06
C ALA A 292 -33.11 33.71 78.65
N HIS A 293 -34.15 34.18 77.97
CA HIS A 293 -34.46 33.79 76.59
C HIS A 293 -33.39 34.29 75.60
N ILE A 294 -32.94 35.54 75.74
CA ILE A 294 -31.85 36.12 74.94
C ILE A 294 -30.58 35.29 75.12
N LYS A 295 -30.22 34.91 76.36
CA LYS A 295 -29.06 34.05 76.61
C LYS A 295 -29.16 32.68 75.93
N LYS A 296 -30.36 32.08 75.86
CA LYS A 296 -30.58 30.81 75.14
C LYS A 296 -30.44 31.00 73.63
N LEU A 297 -31.01 32.06 73.06
CA LEU A 297 -30.85 32.38 71.64
C LEU A 297 -29.40 32.69 71.28
N GLU A 298 -28.68 33.41 72.14
CA GLU A 298 -27.25 33.66 71.97
C GLU A 298 -26.44 32.36 71.97
N ALA A 299 -26.76 31.41 72.84
CA ALA A 299 -26.10 30.11 72.88
C ALA A 299 -26.35 29.32 71.58
N ALA A 300 -27.60 29.21 71.15
CA ALA A 300 -27.95 28.53 69.90
C ALA A 300 -27.32 29.20 68.66
N ASN A 301 -27.27 30.54 68.62
CA ASN A 301 -26.63 31.27 67.54
C ASN A 301 -25.10 31.04 67.53
N ARG A 302 -24.46 30.96 68.71
CA ARG A 302 -23.05 30.57 68.81
C ARG A 302 -22.80 29.15 68.30
N GLU A 303 -23.65 28.18 68.65
CA GLU A 303 -23.56 26.80 68.15
C GLU A 303 -23.72 26.75 66.63
N GLN A 304 -24.77 27.35 66.08
CA GLN A 304 -24.98 27.44 64.62
C GLN A 304 -23.82 28.13 63.90
N PHE A 305 -23.23 29.18 64.49
CA PHE A 305 -22.05 29.83 63.92
C PHE A 305 -20.85 28.89 63.87
N THR A 306 -20.65 28.06 64.90
CA THR A 306 -19.57 27.05 64.88
C THR A 306 -19.80 25.96 63.84
N GLU A 307 -21.03 25.50 63.66
CA GLU A 307 -21.40 24.54 62.61
C GLU A 307 -21.21 25.14 61.22
N LEU A 308 -21.66 26.39 60.98
CA LEU A 308 -21.43 27.09 59.71
C LEU A 308 -19.94 27.27 59.42
N LYS A 309 -19.12 27.55 60.44
CA LYS A 309 -17.67 27.62 60.29
C LYS A 309 -17.08 26.26 59.93
N HIS A 310 -17.58 25.18 60.54
CA HIS A 310 -17.18 23.82 60.22
C HIS A 310 -17.57 23.43 58.77
N PHE A 311 -18.81 23.66 58.35
CA PHE A 311 -19.25 23.41 56.97
C PHE A 311 -18.49 24.24 55.95
N LYS A 312 -18.18 25.51 56.24
CA LYS A 312 -17.31 26.33 55.38
C LYS A 312 -15.91 25.76 55.26
N SER A 313 -15.36 25.18 56.33
CA SER A 313 -14.06 24.52 56.28
C SER A 313 -14.10 23.22 55.47
N LEU A 314 -15.18 22.44 55.62
CA LEU A 314 -15.38 21.21 54.87
C LEU A 314 -15.60 21.49 53.38
N HIS A 315 -16.39 22.52 53.03
CA HIS A 315 -16.62 22.93 51.65
C HIS A 315 -15.31 23.31 50.95
N LYS A 316 -14.46 24.12 51.61
CA LYS A 316 -13.11 24.44 51.10
C LYS A 316 -12.26 23.19 50.87
N SER A 317 -12.34 22.20 51.77
CA SER A 317 -11.61 20.94 51.58
C SER A 317 -12.16 20.11 50.41
N ILE A 318 -13.48 20.12 50.19
CA ILE A 318 -14.13 19.45 49.07
C ILE A 318 -13.75 20.14 47.75
N GLU A 319 -13.76 21.48 47.70
CA GLU A 319 -13.34 22.25 46.53
C GLU A 319 -11.91 21.90 46.11
N VAL A 320 -10.97 21.83 47.07
CA VAL A 320 -9.59 21.42 46.80
C VAL A 320 -9.54 19.99 46.25
N VAL A 321 -10.28 19.05 46.82
CA VAL A 321 -10.36 17.67 46.32
C VAL A 321 -10.99 17.60 44.92
N GLU A 322 -12.01 18.42 44.62
CA GLU A 322 -12.60 18.50 43.30
C GLU A 322 -11.64 19.08 42.25
N GLU A 323 -10.87 20.11 42.62
CA GLU A 323 -9.83 20.67 41.75
C GLU A 323 -8.71 19.67 41.50
N GLU A 324 -8.28 18.94 42.53
CA GLU A 324 -7.31 17.84 42.40
C GLU A 324 -7.86 16.73 41.51
N LYS A 325 -9.13 16.35 41.66
CA LYS A 325 -9.79 15.38 40.79
C LYS A 325 -9.84 15.86 39.34
N ARG A 326 -10.24 17.12 39.09
CA ARG A 326 -10.24 17.71 37.74
C ARG A 326 -8.82 17.75 37.15
N SER A 327 -7.81 18.06 37.97
CA SER A 327 -6.39 18.06 37.58
C SER A 327 -5.89 16.65 37.23
N LEU A 328 -6.23 15.64 38.04
CA LEU A 328 -5.89 14.25 37.77
C LEU A 328 -6.61 13.71 36.53
N GLN A 329 -7.88 14.04 36.33
CA GLN A 329 -8.62 13.69 35.11
C GLN A 329 -7.95 14.25 33.86
N ARG A 330 -7.61 15.55 33.84
CA ARG A 330 -6.86 16.15 32.73
C ARG A 330 -5.51 15.48 32.46
N LYS A 331 -4.82 15.03 33.51
CA LYS A 331 -3.55 14.28 33.37
C LYS A 331 -3.77 12.88 32.79
N VAL A 332 -4.88 12.22 33.13
CA VAL A 332 -5.23 10.92 32.55
C VAL A 332 -5.55 11.09 31.07
N ASP A 333 -6.37 12.07 30.71
CA ASP A 333 -6.71 12.37 29.32
C ASP A 333 -5.43 12.67 28.51
N ALA A 334 -4.54 13.53 29.03
CA ALA A 334 -3.25 13.81 28.40
C ALA A 334 -2.33 12.58 28.29
N MET A 335 -2.40 11.63 29.23
CA MET A 335 -1.66 10.36 29.16
C MET A 335 -2.26 9.41 28.12
N GLU A 336 -3.56 9.46 27.87
CA GLU A 336 -4.21 8.71 26.80
C GLU A 336 -3.85 9.27 25.43
N ASP A 337 -3.83 10.60 25.28
CA ASP A 337 -3.36 11.27 24.05
C ASP A 337 -1.91 10.90 23.74
N LEU A 338 -1.01 10.97 24.73
CA LEU A 338 0.39 10.55 24.55
C LEU A 338 0.54 9.06 24.20
N ARG A 339 -0.35 8.18 24.68
CA ARG A 339 -0.34 6.76 24.29
C ARG A 339 -0.77 6.58 22.84
N ASN A 340 -1.74 7.36 22.38
CA ASN A 340 -2.17 7.35 20.98
C ASN A 340 -1.04 7.87 20.08
N GLU A 341 -0.44 9.00 20.41
CA GLU A 341 0.73 9.55 19.70
C GLU A 341 1.90 8.57 19.68
N LEU A 342 2.19 7.91 20.81
CA LEU A 342 3.22 6.88 20.88
C LEU A 342 2.90 5.69 19.97
N GLY A 343 1.63 5.25 19.93
CA GLY A 343 1.18 4.19 19.05
C GLY A 343 1.33 4.57 17.57
N GLU A 344 0.96 5.79 17.20
CA GLU A 344 1.14 6.32 15.84
C GLU A 344 2.62 6.42 15.47
N ALA A 345 3.46 6.96 16.36
CA ALA A 345 4.90 7.07 16.15
C ALA A 345 5.56 5.69 16.02
N GLN A 346 5.14 4.70 16.81
CA GLN A 346 5.62 3.31 16.69
C GLN A 346 5.26 2.70 15.33
N ILE A 347 4.02 2.91 14.86
CA ILE A 347 3.57 2.45 13.54
C ILE A 347 4.35 3.16 12.43
N GLN A 348 4.58 4.47 12.53
CA GLN A 348 5.38 5.22 11.55
C GLN A 348 6.82 4.71 11.52
N ARG A 349 7.43 4.49 12.70
CA ARG A 349 8.78 3.94 12.80
C ARG A 349 8.88 2.56 12.16
N GLN A 350 7.92 1.69 12.42
CA GLN A 350 7.85 0.36 11.78
C GLN A 350 7.76 0.49 10.26
N ARG A 351 6.89 1.37 9.72
CA ARG A 351 6.82 1.60 8.27
C ARG A 351 8.14 2.09 7.69
N LEU A 352 8.80 3.04 8.33
CA LEU A 352 10.09 3.54 7.89
C LEU A 352 11.19 2.47 8.00
N GLU A 353 11.15 1.61 9.02
CA GLU A 353 12.03 0.45 9.15
C GLU A 353 11.78 -0.57 8.03
N ASP A 354 10.52 -0.88 7.72
CA ASP A 354 10.12 -1.77 6.63
C ASP A 354 10.52 -1.21 5.26
N GLU A 355 10.31 0.10 5.03
CA GLU A 355 10.75 0.80 3.83
C GLU A 355 12.27 0.77 3.72
N LYS A 356 12.99 1.09 4.81
CA LYS A 356 14.45 1.00 4.83
C LYS A 356 14.90 -0.43 4.51
N LEU A 357 14.29 -1.44 5.12
CA LEU A 357 14.60 -2.85 4.85
C LEU A 357 14.36 -3.20 3.39
N ALA A 358 13.23 -2.79 2.82
CA ALA A 358 12.91 -2.97 1.41
C ALA A 358 13.93 -2.29 0.49
N TRP A 359 14.32 -1.04 0.78
CA TRP A 359 15.36 -0.31 0.04
C TRP A 359 16.74 -0.93 0.21
N THR A 360 17.10 -1.42 1.40
CA THR A 360 18.37 -2.11 1.62
C THR A 360 18.40 -3.46 0.91
N ALA A 361 17.29 -4.20 0.87
CA ALA A 361 17.18 -5.43 0.11
C ALA A 361 17.30 -5.17 -1.39
N TYR A 362 16.68 -4.09 -1.88
CA TYR A 362 16.81 -3.62 -3.26
C TYR A 362 18.27 -3.25 -3.60
N LEU A 363 18.94 -2.46 -2.76
CA LEU A 363 20.34 -2.08 -2.99
C LEU A 363 21.30 -3.27 -2.86
N GLN A 364 21.00 -4.24 -1.99
CA GLN A 364 21.77 -5.49 -1.87
C GLN A 364 21.53 -6.44 -3.04
N SER A 365 20.31 -6.53 -3.59
CA SER A 365 20.04 -7.31 -4.81
C SER A 365 20.69 -6.68 -6.03
N GLN A 366 20.87 -5.35 -6.04
CA GLN A 366 21.65 -4.62 -7.04
C GLN A 366 23.17 -4.87 -6.93
N ALA A 367 23.64 -5.34 -5.76
CA ALA A 367 25.03 -5.68 -5.49
C ALA A 367 25.23 -7.21 -5.55
N GLY A 368 24.87 -7.83 -6.68
CA GLY A 368 25.23 -9.22 -6.96
C GLY A 368 26.75 -9.44 -6.93
N ILE A 369 27.15 -10.70 -6.78
CA ILE A 369 28.56 -11.17 -6.65
C ILE A 369 29.46 -10.68 -7.81
N ASP A 370 28.87 -10.30 -8.95
CA ASP A 370 29.56 -9.82 -10.16
C ASP A 370 29.36 -8.32 -10.47
N GLY A 371 28.70 -7.54 -9.59
CA GLY A 371 28.47 -6.10 -9.80
C GLY A 371 27.52 -5.75 -10.95
N GLN A 372 26.78 -6.71 -11.48
CA GLN A 372 25.71 -6.47 -12.45
C GLN A 372 24.42 -6.04 -11.74
N VAL A 373 23.90 -4.88 -12.15
CA VAL A 373 22.63 -4.32 -11.71
C VAL A 373 21.50 -5.19 -12.29
N GLU A 374 20.72 -5.90 -11.46
CA GLU A 374 19.59 -6.74 -11.94
C GLU A 374 18.53 -5.96 -12.73
N PHE A 375 18.47 -4.64 -12.58
CA PHE A 375 17.58 -3.75 -13.32
C PHE A 375 18.35 -2.53 -13.85
N ASP A 376 18.64 -2.49 -15.14
CA ASP A 376 19.39 -1.41 -15.81
C ASP A 376 18.68 -0.03 -15.81
N SER A 377 17.41 0.04 -15.42
CA SER A 377 16.63 1.28 -15.36
C SER A 377 15.54 1.25 -14.28
N PRO A 378 15.26 2.35 -13.57
CA PRO A 378 14.10 2.49 -12.68
C PRO A 378 12.77 2.14 -13.36
N GLU A 379 12.67 2.33 -14.67
CA GLU A 379 11.50 1.94 -15.47
C GLU A 379 11.36 0.41 -15.56
N ALA A 380 12.47 -0.33 -15.65
CA ALA A 380 12.47 -1.80 -15.67
C ALA A 380 12.01 -2.37 -14.31
N LEU A 381 12.41 -1.72 -13.21
CA LEU A 381 11.93 -2.06 -11.86
C LEU A 381 10.43 -1.76 -11.70
N ALA A 382 9.97 -0.59 -12.18
CA ALA A 382 8.55 -0.24 -12.13
C ALA A 382 7.71 -1.21 -12.95
N ARG A 383 8.19 -1.64 -14.12
CA ARG A 383 7.54 -2.68 -14.94
C ARG A 383 7.51 -4.02 -14.22
N ALA A 384 8.62 -4.49 -13.66
CA ALA A 384 8.67 -5.74 -12.88
C ALA A 384 7.75 -5.70 -11.64
N LEU A 385 7.67 -4.56 -10.94
CA LEU A 385 6.76 -4.36 -9.82
C LEU A 385 5.29 -4.40 -10.26
N VAL A 386 4.96 -3.77 -11.39
CA VAL A 386 3.61 -3.82 -11.96
C VAL A 386 3.27 -5.23 -12.42
N GLU A 387 4.22 -5.95 -13.00
CA GLU A 387 4.07 -7.34 -13.45
C GLU A 387 3.85 -8.28 -12.27
N GLU A 388 4.62 -8.13 -11.19
CA GLU A 388 4.41 -8.84 -9.91
C GLU A 388 3.08 -8.48 -9.26
N ARG A 389 2.68 -7.20 -9.25
CA ARG A 389 1.36 -6.79 -8.74
C ARG A 389 0.23 -7.41 -9.55
N LEU A 390 0.38 -7.47 -10.88
CA LEU A 390 -0.58 -8.11 -11.78
C LEU A 390 -0.62 -9.62 -11.53
N GLN A 391 0.53 -10.28 -11.45
CA GLN A 391 0.63 -11.71 -11.15
C GLN A 391 0.00 -12.02 -9.80
N ARG A 392 0.30 -11.25 -8.75
CA ARG A 392 -0.31 -11.41 -7.43
C ARG A 392 -1.82 -11.19 -7.45
N ALA A 393 -2.32 -10.19 -8.18
CA ALA A 393 -3.75 -10.00 -8.37
C ALA A 393 -4.41 -11.19 -9.09
N THR A 394 -3.79 -11.70 -10.17
CA THR A 394 -4.31 -12.88 -10.89
C THR A 394 -4.25 -14.15 -10.04
N LEU A 395 -3.25 -14.31 -9.16
CA LEU A 395 -3.19 -15.42 -8.22
C LEU A 395 -4.28 -15.32 -7.15
N VAL A 396 -4.57 -14.11 -6.65
CA VAL A 396 -5.68 -13.88 -5.71
C VAL A 396 -7.03 -14.16 -6.39
N GLU A 397 -7.21 -13.74 -7.65
CA GLU A 397 -8.42 -14.05 -8.42
C GLU A 397 -8.59 -15.56 -8.63
N ARG A 398 -7.50 -16.27 -8.98
CA ARG A 398 -7.51 -17.75 -9.09
C ARG A 398 -7.76 -18.43 -7.75
N LEU A 399 -7.23 -17.92 -6.65
CA LEU A 399 -7.52 -18.44 -5.31
C LEU A 399 -8.99 -18.23 -4.98
N GLY A 400 -9.57 -17.05 -5.25
CA GLY A 400 -10.99 -16.80 -5.07
C GLY A 400 -11.87 -17.70 -5.93
N SER A 401 -11.49 -17.97 -7.19
CA SER A 401 -12.23 -18.92 -8.05
C SER A 401 -12.13 -20.35 -7.54
N LEU A 402 -10.95 -20.78 -7.08
CA LEU A 402 -10.75 -22.11 -6.49
C LEU A 402 -11.50 -22.26 -5.17
N GLU A 403 -11.52 -21.24 -4.31
CA GLU A 403 -12.31 -21.23 -3.07
C GLU A 403 -13.81 -21.34 -3.37
N ALA A 404 -14.30 -20.63 -4.39
CA ALA A 404 -15.68 -20.75 -4.85
C ALA A 404 -16.00 -22.15 -5.39
N GLU A 405 -15.14 -22.71 -6.25
CA GLU A 405 -15.28 -24.09 -6.74
C GLU A 405 -15.24 -25.10 -5.60
N LEU A 406 -14.37 -24.92 -4.61
CA LEU A 406 -14.26 -25.80 -3.45
C LEU A 406 -15.50 -25.71 -2.57
N SER A 407 -16.06 -24.51 -2.37
CA SER A 407 -17.33 -24.33 -1.67
C SER A 407 -18.51 -24.97 -2.40
N GLU A 408 -18.53 -24.92 -3.75
CA GLU A 408 -19.54 -25.61 -4.56
C GLU A 408 -19.39 -27.13 -4.41
N LYS A 409 -18.16 -27.66 -4.50
CA LYS A 409 -17.89 -29.08 -4.27
C LYS A 409 -18.28 -29.52 -2.87
N ASP A 410 -18.00 -28.72 -1.83
CA ASP A 410 -18.41 -29.02 -0.45
C ASP A 410 -19.93 -29.02 -0.31
N SER A 411 -20.64 -28.09 -0.97
CA SER A 411 -22.12 -28.09 -0.98
C SER A 411 -22.69 -29.34 -1.67
N VAL A 412 -22.06 -29.80 -2.74
CA VAL A 412 -22.42 -31.04 -3.45
C VAL A 412 -22.10 -32.26 -2.58
N ILE A 413 -20.96 -32.27 -1.89
CA ILE A 413 -20.58 -33.34 -0.95
C ILE A 413 -21.60 -33.40 0.19
N GLN A 414 -21.96 -32.26 0.80
CA GLN A 414 -22.99 -32.21 1.85
C GLN A 414 -24.36 -32.68 1.32
N GLY A 415 -24.72 -32.31 0.09
CA GLY A 415 -25.93 -32.81 -0.58
C GLY A 415 -25.91 -34.33 -0.75
N LEU A 416 -24.81 -34.88 -1.27
CA LEU A 416 -24.62 -36.33 -1.45
C LEU A 416 -24.54 -37.09 -0.13
N GLU A 417 -23.94 -36.50 0.91
CA GLU A 417 -23.93 -37.05 2.27
C GLU A 417 -25.32 -37.08 2.88
N GLY A 418 -26.13 -36.04 2.64
CA GLY A 418 -27.55 -35.99 2.99
C GLY A 418 -28.39 -37.01 2.24
N GLU A 419 -28.16 -37.20 0.93
CA GLU A 419 -28.81 -38.25 0.16
C GLU A 419 -28.38 -39.64 0.61
N LYS A 420 -27.10 -39.84 0.93
CA LYS A 420 -26.56 -41.09 1.45
C LYS A 420 -27.15 -41.42 2.82
N SER A 421 -27.31 -40.44 3.71
CA SER A 421 -27.96 -40.65 5.01
C SER A 421 -29.45 -40.96 4.83
N ALA A 422 -30.16 -40.23 3.96
CA ALA A 422 -31.56 -40.51 3.64
C ALA A 422 -31.75 -41.90 3.02
N LEU A 423 -30.88 -42.31 2.09
CA LEU A 423 -30.87 -43.65 1.51
C LEU A 423 -30.50 -44.71 2.55
N ALA A 424 -29.55 -44.43 3.45
CA ALA A 424 -29.21 -45.34 4.55
C ALA A 424 -30.40 -45.54 5.49
N GLU A 425 -31.12 -44.48 5.84
CA GLU A 425 -32.36 -44.55 6.62
C GLU A 425 -33.46 -45.30 5.87
N GLN A 426 -33.61 -45.09 4.55
CA GLN A 426 -34.56 -45.84 3.73
C GLN A 426 -34.18 -47.32 3.64
N LEU A 427 -32.88 -47.63 3.60
CA LEU A 427 -32.35 -48.99 3.53
C LEU A 427 -32.44 -49.69 4.89
N GLU A 428 -32.34 -48.95 5.99
CA GLU A 428 -32.62 -49.44 7.35
C GLU A 428 -34.13 -49.66 7.56
N LYS A 429 -34.98 -48.75 7.06
CA LYS A 429 -36.44 -48.93 6.99
C LYS A 429 -36.82 -50.10 6.08
N SER A 430 -36.13 -50.32 4.96
CA SER A 430 -36.39 -51.45 4.07
C SER A 430 -35.79 -52.75 4.60
N LYS A 431 -34.72 -52.71 5.41
CA LYS A 431 -34.18 -53.88 6.13
C LYS A 431 -35.07 -54.29 7.30
N SER A 432 -35.65 -53.32 8.01
CA SER A 432 -36.63 -53.60 9.08
C SER A 432 -37.96 -54.10 8.51
N VAL A 433 -38.34 -53.67 7.29
CA VAL A 433 -39.49 -54.19 6.54
C VAL A 433 -39.15 -55.46 5.74
N GLY A 434 -37.87 -55.72 5.45
CA GLY A 434 -37.41 -56.73 4.50
C GLY A 434 -36.43 -57.74 5.10
N SER A 435 -36.92 -58.61 5.98
CA SER A 435 -36.19 -59.77 6.53
C SER A 435 -35.82 -60.86 5.49
N ASN A 436 -35.88 -60.63 4.17
CA ASN A 436 -35.83 -61.71 3.16
C ASN A 436 -34.91 -61.49 1.93
N GLY A 437 -33.93 -60.58 1.96
CA GLY A 437 -33.14 -60.21 0.76
C GLY A 437 -31.64 -60.57 0.74
N GLY A 438 -31.18 -61.63 1.42
CA GLY A 438 -29.74 -61.94 1.64
C GLY A 438 -28.97 -62.66 0.51
N GLY A 439 -29.45 -62.67 -0.74
CA GLY A 439 -28.86 -63.47 -1.82
C GLY A 439 -27.60 -62.88 -2.45
N ASP A 440 -27.65 -61.60 -2.82
CA ASP A 440 -26.68 -61.02 -3.78
C ASP A 440 -25.37 -60.56 -3.11
N SER A 441 -25.43 -60.09 -1.87
CA SER A 441 -24.22 -59.74 -1.11
C SER A 441 -23.41 -60.98 -0.72
N LYS A 442 -24.08 -62.11 -0.49
CA LYS A 442 -23.45 -63.38 -0.11
C LYS A 442 -22.75 -64.05 -1.30
N ALA A 443 -23.25 -63.84 -2.52
CA ALA A 443 -22.62 -64.31 -3.76
C ALA A 443 -21.32 -63.54 -4.07
N ARG A 444 -21.33 -62.21 -3.92
CA ARG A 444 -20.10 -61.38 -4.10
C ARG A 444 -19.01 -61.70 -3.09
N LEU A 445 -19.37 -61.86 -1.81
CA LEU A 445 -18.42 -62.26 -0.76
C LEU A 445 -17.82 -63.66 -0.99
N ARG A 446 -18.57 -64.58 -1.62
CA ARG A 446 -18.03 -65.90 -1.99
C ARG A 446 -17.02 -65.82 -3.14
N LEU A 447 -17.30 -65.04 -4.17
CA LEU A 447 -16.38 -64.83 -5.31
C LEU A 447 -15.09 -64.11 -4.89
N GLU A 448 -15.20 -63.10 -4.03
CA GLU A 448 -14.03 -62.38 -3.52
C GLU A 448 -13.16 -63.29 -2.63
N ARG A 449 -13.79 -64.13 -1.80
CA ARG A 449 -13.08 -65.15 -1.03
C ARG A 449 -12.41 -66.21 -1.91
N GLN A 450 -13.05 -66.65 -2.99
CA GLN A 450 -12.45 -67.58 -3.95
C GLN A 450 -11.23 -66.97 -4.65
N ARG A 451 -11.31 -65.71 -5.08
CA ARG A 451 -10.18 -64.99 -5.69
C ARG A 451 -9.01 -64.84 -4.71
N ALA A 452 -9.29 -64.47 -3.46
CA ALA A 452 -8.25 -64.32 -2.44
C ALA A 452 -7.59 -65.67 -2.09
N LEU A 453 -8.35 -66.77 -2.09
CA LEU A 453 -7.81 -68.11 -1.87
C LEU A 453 -6.93 -68.56 -3.04
N ALA A 454 -7.32 -68.33 -4.29
CA ALA A 454 -6.52 -68.68 -5.46
C ALA A 454 -5.20 -67.88 -5.53
N VAL A 455 -5.21 -66.59 -5.16
CA VAL A 455 -3.99 -65.78 -5.10
C VAL A 455 -3.03 -66.30 -4.03
N LYS A 456 -3.55 -66.62 -2.83
CA LYS A 456 -2.75 -67.21 -1.76
C LYS A 456 -2.23 -68.61 -2.11
N GLU A 457 -2.99 -69.39 -2.87
CA GLU A 457 -2.54 -70.70 -3.35
C GLU A 457 -1.41 -70.55 -4.37
N VAL A 458 -1.48 -69.57 -5.29
CA VAL A 458 -0.37 -69.28 -6.21
C VAL A 458 0.86 -68.76 -5.47
N GLU A 459 0.69 -67.89 -4.47
CA GLU A 459 1.79 -67.43 -3.63
C GLU A 459 2.39 -68.58 -2.82
N TYR A 460 1.55 -69.44 -2.23
CA TYR A 460 1.98 -70.62 -1.50
C TYR A 460 2.71 -71.62 -2.40
N LEU A 461 2.23 -71.89 -3.62
CA LEU A 461 2.90 -72.76 -4.59
C LEU A 461 4.24 -72.17 -5.05
N ARG A 462 4.34 -70.84 -5.19
CA ARG A 462 5.61 -70.16 -5.50
C ARG A 462 6.59 -70.20 -4.33
N GLU A 463 6.10 -70.01 -3.11
CA GLU A 463 6.93 -70.15 -1.91
C GLU A 463 7.37 -71.61 -1.71
N GLN A 464 6.49 -72.59 -1.97
CA GLN A 464 6.83 -74.01 -1.94
C GLN A 464 7.89 -74.37 -2.97
N LEU A 465 7.77 -73.91 -4.22
CA LEU A 465 8.81 -74.09 -5.24
C LEU A 465 10.13 -73.46 -4.77
N LYS A 466 10.08 -72.25 -4.22
CA LYS A 466 11.26 -71.57 -3.69
C LYS A 466 11.86 -72.28 -2.46
N THR A 467 11.05 -72.93 -1.62
CA THR A 467 11.55 -73.75 -0.51
C THR A 467 12.07 -75.09 -1.00
N PHE A 468 11.54 -75.69 -2.06
CA PHE A 468 12.12 -76.88 -2.68
C PHE A 468 13.48 -76.54 -3.31
N ASP A 469 13.59 -75.40 -4.03
CA ASP A 469 14.87 -74.90 -4.53
C ASP A 469 15.86 -74.63 -3.39
N ALA A 470 15.38 -74.11 -2.25
CA ALA A 470 16.21 -73.88 -1.06
C ALA A 470 16.57 -75.16 -0.30
N GLU A 471 15.66 -76.14 -0.20
CA GLU A 471 15.90 -77.42 0.47
C GLU A 471 16.79 -78.33 -0.37
N ASP A 472 16.64 -78.36 -1.70
CA ASP A 472 17.53 -79.07 -2.61
C ASP A 472 18.96 -78.49 -2.52
N THR A 473 19.10 -77.17 -2.44
CA THR A 473 20.42 -76.52 -2.23
C THR A 473 21.00 -76.75 -0.82
N THR A 474 20.19 -77.03 0.20
CA THR A 474 20.66 -77.14 1.60
C THR A 474 20.85 -78.59 2.08
N PHE A 475 20.02 -79.55 1.64
CA PHE A 475 20.01 -80.93 2.15
C PHE A 475 20.62 -81.97 1.19
N GLN A 476 20.79 -81.64 -0.10
CA GLN A 476 21.47 -82.52 -1.06
C GLN A 476 22.55 -81.79 -1.90
N PRO A 477 23.57 -81.17 -1.27
CA PRO A 477 24.63 -80.47 -2.01
C PRO A 477 25.47 -81.40 -2.90
N GLU A 478 25.47 -82.72 -2.68
CA GLU A 478 26.15 -83.69 -3.56
C GLU A 478 25.34 -84.11 -4.80
N ASN A 479 24.02 -83.85 -4.85
CA ASN A 479 23.20 -84.09 -6.05
C ASN A 479 22.94 -82.83 -6.87
N VAL A 480 23.11 -81.65 -6.26
CA VAL A 480 23.09 -80.37 -6.96
C VAL A 480 24.46 -80.14 -7.57
N ASP A 481 24.74 -80.83 -8.67
CA ASP A 481 25.84 -80.43 -9.54
C ASP A 481 25.54 -79.00 -10.00
N GLU A 482 26.37 -78.02 -9.63
CA GLU A 482 26.27 -76.68 -10.23
C GLU A 482 26.29 -76.77 -11.76
N ALA A 483 26.91 -77.81 -12.32
CA ALA A 483 26.86 -78.14 -13.74
C ALA A 483 25.47 -78.57 -14.22
N LYS A 484 24.67 -79.28 -13.41
CA LYS A 484 23.27 -79.60 -13.72
C LYS A 484 22.36 -78.38 -13.57
N LEU A 485 22.58 -77.52 -12.58
CA LEU A 485 21.84 -76.25 -12.48
C LEU A 485 22.15 -75.32 -13.65
N LYS A 486 23.43 -75.18 -14.02
CA LYS A 486 23.85 -74.45 -15.23
C LYS A 486 23.28 -75.12 -16.48
N ARG A 487 23.23 -76.45 -16.54
CA ARG A 487 22.62 -77.19 -17.64
C ARG A 487 21.10 -77.00 -17.71
N ILE A 488 20.42 -76.94 -16.57
CA ILE A 488 18.98 -76.67 -16.49
C ILE A 488 18.73 -75.22 -16.93
N GLN A 489 19.53 -74.26 -16.47
CA GLN A 489 19.46 -72.88 -16.94
C GLN A 489 19.74 -72.76 -18.45
N GLU A 490 20.76 -73.44 -18.98
CA GLU A 490 21.03 -73.48 -20.42
C GLU A 490 19.89 -74.14 -21.20
N LEU A 491 19.24 -75.16 -20.63
CA LEU A 491 18.08 -75.82 -21.24
C LEU A 491 16.83 -74.96 -21.16
N GLU A 492 16.63 -74.21 -20.07
CA GLU A 492 15.56 -73.23 -19.91
C GLU A 492 15.76 -72.07 -20.88
N ASP A 493 16.97 -71.52 -20.98
CA ASP A 493 17.35 -70.50 -21.95
C ASP A 493 17.14 -70.99 -23.38
N MET A 494 17.46 -72.25 -23.67
CA MET A 494 17.24 -72.85 -24.98
C MET A 494 15.75 -73.09 -25.26
N VAL A 495 14.96 -73.50 -24.26
CA VAL A 495 13.50 -73.63 -24.38
C VAL A 495 12.87 -72.27 -24.59
N ASP A 496 13.37 -71.22 -23.95
CA ASP A 496 12.88 -69.86 -24.12
C ASP A 496 13.31 -69.30 -25.48
N GLN A 497 14.52 -69.59 -25.96
CA GLN A 497 14.94 -69.32 -27.34
C GLN A 497 14.05 -70.05 -28.34
N TYR A 498 13.72 -71.32 -28.13
CA TYR A 498 12.78 -72.04 -28.99
C TYR A 498 11.37 -71.47 -28.92
N ARG A 499 10.90 -71.01 -27.76
CA ARG A 499 9.59 -70.33 -27.64
C ARG A 499 9.59 -68.98 -28.34
N GLU A 500 10.71 -68.27 -28.35
CA GLU A 500 10.90 -67.05 -29.11
C GLU A 500 10.98 -67.31 -30.61
N GLU A 501 11.70 -68.35 -31.04
CA GLU A 501 11.77 -68.76 -32.44
C GLU A 501 10.41 -69.29 -32.92
N VAL A 502 9.68 -70.06 -32.13
CA VAL A 502 8.32 -70.50 -32.47
C VAL A 502 7.38 -69.31 -32.56
N ARG A 503 7.52 -68.28 -31.70
CA ARG A 503 6.77 -67.02 -31.83
C ARG A 503 7.16 -66.27 -33.09
N LYS A 504 8.44 -66.10 -33.39
CA LYS A 504 8.92 -65.47 -34.62
C LYS A 504 8.47 -66.23 -35.86
N LEU A 505 8.54 -67.55 -35.86
CA LEU A 505 8.06 -68.39 -36.96
C LEU A 505 6.54 -68.32 -37.08
N HIS A 506 5.78 -68.18 -35.99
CA HIS A 506 4.34 -67.91 -36.04
C HIS A 506 4.05 -66.50 -36.59
N GLU A 507 4.84 -65.49 -36.23
CA GLU A 507 4.74 -64.13 -36.78
C GLU A 507 5.11 -64.09 -38.27
N GLU A 508 6.15 -64.83 -38.68
CA GLU A 508 6.58 -64.97 -40.07
C GLU A 508 5.61 -65.83 -40.90
N LEU A 509 4.99 -66.86 -40.32
CA LEU A 509 3.91 -67.62 -40.93
C LEU A 509 2.65 -66.75 -41.07
N ALA A 510 2.27 -65.99 -40.05
CA ALA A 510 1.18 -65.03 -40.14
C ALA A 510 1.46 -63.94 -41.20
N ALA A 511 2.72 -63.52 -41.35
CA ALA A 511 3.15 -62.59 -42.39
C ALA A 511 3.21 -63.23 -43.79
N ARG A 512 3.47 -64.54 -43.91
CA ARG A 512 3.49 -65.30 -45.18
C ARG A 512 2.13 -65.84 -45.62
N GLU A 513 1.22 -66.12 -44.70
CA GLU A 513 -0.18 -66.49 -44.98
C GLU A 513 -0.99 -65.29 -45.50
N ALA A 514 -0.46 -64.07 -45.39
CA ALA A 514 -0.90 -62.91 -46.15
C ALA A 514 -0.43 -63.00 -47.63
N VAL A 515 -0.86 -64.04 -48.35
CA VAL A 515 -0.70 -64.16 -49.81
C VAL A 515 -1.69 -63.21 -50.51
N PRO A 516 -1.27 -62.41 -51.52
CA PRO A 516 -2.18 -61.55 -52.26
C PRO A 516 -2.93 -62.34 -53.34
N PRO A 517 -4.28 -62.25 -53.45
CA PRO A 517 -4.97 -62.68 -54.66
C PRO A 517 -5.08 -61.52 -55.65
N ILE A 518 -4.99 -61.92 -56.90
CA ILE A 518 -5.03 -61.16 -58.14
C ILE A 518 -6.50 -60.82 -58.47
N THR A 519 -6.71 -59.87 -59.40
CA THR A 519 -7.95 -59.54 -60.14
C THR A 519 -8.98 -58.56 -59.50
N GLU A 520 -9.04 -57.38 -60.11
CA GLU A 520 -10.23 -56.66 -60.63
C GLU A 520 -11.55 -56.56 -59.83
N THR A 521 -12.04 -55.31 -59.77
CA THR A 521 -13.43 -54.83 -59.54
C THR A 521 -14.01 -54.76 -58.12
N THR A 522 -14.31 -53.50 -57.74
CA THR A 522 -15.43 -52.99 -56.90
C THR A 522 -15.69 -53.55 -55.51
N GLY A 523 -15.37 -52.73 -54.50
CA GLY A 523 -16.28 -52.35 -53.39
C GLY A 523 -16.64 -53.38 -52.31
N SER A 524 -15.98 -53.32 -51.14
CA SER A 524 -16.59 -53.28 -49.80
C SER A 524 -15.52 -53.38 -48.68
N LYS A 525 -15.61 -52.43 -47.74
CA LYS A 525 -15.20 -52.46 -46.30
C LYS A 525 -13.80 -53.01 -45.93
N ARG A 526 -12.90 -52.07 -45.58
CA ARG A 526 -11.72 -52.33 -44.72
C ARG A 526 -12.18 -52.70 -43.28
N PRO A 527 -11.44 -53.55 -42.55
CA PRO A 527 -11.73 -53.92 -41.16
C PRO A 527 -11.47 -52.73 -40.22
N ARG A 528 -12.19 -52.70 -39.08
CA ARG A 528 -12.37 -51.55 -38.17
C ARG A 528 -11.35 -51.53 -37.00
N ASP A 529 -10.35 -52.40 -36.97
CA ASP A 529 -9.47 -52.57 -35.80
C ASP A 529 -8.40 -51.48 -35.63
N GLU A 530 -7.93 -50.85 -36.71
CA GLU A 530 -6.91 -49.78 -36.65
C GLU A 530 -7.40 -48.51 -35.92
N ALA A 531 -8.73 -48.31 -35.82
CA ALA A 531 -9.31 -47.13 -35.18
C ALA A 531 -9.21 -47.19 -33.65
N GLU A 532 -9.43 -48.35 -33.03
CA GLU A 532 -9.35 -48.50 -31.57
C GLU A 532 -7.91 -48.43 -31.07
N GLU A 533 -6.95 -48.96 -31.83
CA GLU A 533 -5.53 -48.86 -31.52
C GLU A 533 -5.02 -47.41 -31.65
N SER A 534 -5.45 -46.70 -32.70
CA SER A 534 -5.14 -45.27 -32.87
C SER A 534 -5.70 -44.41 -31.72
N GLU A 535 -6.91 -44.72 -31.22
CA GLU A 535 -7.50 -44.02 -30.07
C GLU A 535 -6.76 -44.33 -28.76
N ARG A 536 -6.36 -45.58 -28.53
CA ARG A 536 -5.55 -45.98 -27.36
C ARG A 536 -4.16 -45.33 -27.40
N LEU A 537 -3.51 -45.28 -28.56
CA LEU A 537 -2.24 -44.57 -28.75
C LEU A 537 -2.38 -43.07 -28.51
N GLY A 538 -3.48 -42.45 -28.95
CA GLY A 538 -3.81 -41.06 -28.66
C GLY A 538 -4.00 -40.79 -27.16
N GLN A 539 -4.68 -41.68 -26.44
CA GLN A 539 -4.84 -41.58 -24.99
C GLN A 539 -3.51 -41.77 -24.24
N LEU A 540 -2.67 -42.73 -24.66
CA LEU A 540 -1.34 -42.96 -24.09
C LEU A 540 -0.40 -41.78 -24.35
N SER A 541 -0.44 -41.16 -25.53
CA SER A 541 0.34 -39.96 -25.84
C SER A 541 -0.06 -38.77 -24.95
N ARG A 542 -1.37 -38.56 -24.73
CA ARG A 542 -1.87 -37.53 -23.79
C ARG A 542 -1.44 -37.81 -22.35
N LYS A 543 -1.49 -39.07 -21.92
CA LYS A 543 -1.01 -39.47 -20.58
C LYS A 543 0.50 -39.28 -20.44
N ASN A 544 1.29 -39.62 -21.47
CA ASN A 544 2.73 -39.41 -21.45
C ASN A 544 3.08 -37.92 -21.36
N ARG A 545 2.37 -37.06 -22.12
CA ARG A 545 2.53 -35.60 -22.01
C ARG A 545 2.16 -35.07 -20.63
N LYS A 546 1.04 -35.51 -20.06
CA LYS A 546 0.65 -35.15 -18.68
C LYS A 546 1.69 -35.59 -17.65
N LEU A 547 2.20 -36.82 -17.77
CA LEU A 547 3.25 -37.32 -16.89
C LEU A 547 4.56 -36.55 -17.05
N GLN A 548 4.92 -36.11 -18.26
CA GLN A 548 6.07 -35.24 -18.48
C GLN A 548 5.88 -33.86 -17.85
N ASP A 549 4.69 -33.28 -17.97
CA ASP A 549 4.33 -32.01 -17.33
C ASP A 549 4.39 -32.16 -15.80
N GLU A 550 3.79 -33.20 -15.22
CA GLU A 550 3.85 -33.52 -13.79
C GLU A 550 5.28 -33.77 -13.28
N LEU A 551 6.11 -34.45 -14.07
CA LEU A 551 7.52 -34.69 -13.73
C LEU A 551 8.30 -33.35 -13.75
N SER A 552 7.98 -32.46 -14.69
CA SER A 552 8.58 -31.11 -14.74
C SER A 552 8.17 -30.24 -13.55
N THR A 553 6.90 -30.29 -13.14
CA THR A 553 6.40 -29.54 -11.97
C THR A 553 6.96 -30.10 -10.66
N LEU A 554 7.05 -31.43 -10.51
CA LEU A 554 7.71 -32.05 -9.35
C LEU A 554 9.19 -31.68 -9.28
N LYS A 555 9.89 -31.65 -10.42
CA LYS A 555 11.31 -31.22 -10.47
C LYS A 555 11.49 -29.75 -10.11
N ALA A 556 10.52 -28.90 -10.43
CA ALA A 556 10.55 -27.49 -10.04
C ALA A 556 10.27 -27.33 -8.53
N SER A 557 9.31 -28.07 -7.98
CA SER A 557 9.00 -28.03 -6.55
C SER A 557 10.13 -28.58 -5.69
N THR A 558 10.78 -29.67 -6.08
CA THR A 558 11.95 -30.19 -5.35
C THR A 558 13.10 -29.18 -5.31
N LYS A 559 13.41 -28.54 -6.44
CA LYS A 559 14.44 -27.48 -6.48
C LYS A 559 14.09 -26.28 -5.60
N LEU A 560 12.81 -25.91 -5.51
CA LEU A 560 12.35 -24.82 -4.65
C LEU A 560 12.52 -25.19 -3.17
N ILE A 561 12.07 -26.38 -2.78
CA ILE A 561 12.21 -26.89 -1.42
C ILE A 561 13.69 -27.02 -1.02
N GLU A 562 14.56 -27.47 -1.93
CA GLU A 562 16.02 -27.53 -1.69
C GLU A 562 16.61 -26.14 -1.40
N LYS A 563 16.17 -25.11 -2.11
CA LYS A 563 16.58 -23.72 -1.87
C LYS A 563 16.06 -23.19 -0.54
N GLU A 564 14.79 -23.43 -0.22
CA GLU A 564 14.21 -23.05 1.08
C GLU A 564 14.94 -23.73 2.25
N LEU A 565 15.31 -25.00 2.08
CA LEU A 565 16.11 -25.75 3.04
C LEU A 565 17.51 -25.16 3.21
N ALA A 566 18.16 -24.73 2.11
CA ALA A 566 19.45 -24.04 2.19
C ALA A 566 19.35 -22.69 2.93
N VAL A 567 18.36 -21.86 2.58
CA VAL A 567 18.12 -20.56 3.22
C VAL A 567 17.79 -20.70 4.71
N THR A 568 16.96 -21.68 5.07
CA THR A 568 16.62 -21.93 6.48
C THR A 568 17.83 -22.42 7.28
N LYS A 569 18.69 -23.26 6.69
CA LYS A 569 19.97 -23.65 7.31
C LYS A 569 20.88 -22.44 7.53
N GLU A 570 21.01 -21.54 6.56
CA GLU A 570 21.79 -20.30 6.72
C GLU A 570 21.20 -19.37 7.78
N ARG A 571 19.88 -19.21 7.83
CA ARG A 571 19.21 -18.44 8.89
C ARG A 571 19.47 -19.05 10.27
N LEU A 572 19.44 -20.37 10.38
CA LEU A 572 19.74 -21.09 11.61
C LEU A 572 21.21 -20.90 12.04
N THR A 573 22.17 -20.93 11.10
CA THR A 573 23.58 -20.68 11.42
C THR A 573 23.83 -19.24 11.86
N VAL A 574 23.17 -18.26 11.25
CA VAL A 574 23.24 -16.85 11.69
C VAL A 574 22.59 -16.66 13.06
N ALA A 575 21.41 -17.23 13.30
CA ALA A 575 20.74 -17.15 14.60
C ALA A 575 21.54 -17.83 15.73
N THR A 576 22.20 -18.96 15.43
CA THR A 576 23.11 -19.62 16.39
C THR A 576 24.44 -18.88 16.58
N GLN A 577 24.92 -18.13 15.58
CA GLN A 577 26.05 -17.21 15.76
C GLN A 577 25.67 -16.00 16.62
N GLN A 578 24.45 -15.46 16.47
CA GLN A 578 23.93 -14.40 17.34
C GLN A 578 23.81 -14.87 18.81
N SER A 579 23.48 -16.14 19.05
CA SER A 579 23.47 -16.70 20.41
C SER A 579 24.87 -16.84 21.04
N LYS A 580 25.95 -16.78 20.25
CA LYS A 580 27.34 -16.71 20.77
C LYS A 580 27.68 -15.34 21.36
N THR A 581 26.87 -14.31 21.11
CA THR A 581 27.01 -13.01 21.76
C THR A 581 26.21 -13.00 23.06
N ARG A 582 26.91 -12.96 24.21
CA ARG A 582 26.27 -12.89 25.53
C ARG A 582 25.82 -11.45 25.80
N ILE A 583 24.53 -11.19 25.68
CA ILE A 583 23.93 -9.91 26.09
C ILE A 583 23.90 -9.87 27.62
N LEU A 584 24.66 -8.93 28.20
CA LEU A 584 24.67 -8.68 29.64
C LEU A 584 23.75 -7.51 29.94
N SER A 585 22.82 -7.70 30.88
CA SER A 585 22.01 -6.64 31.46
C SER A 585 22.36 -6.46 32.94
N LEU A 586 22.21 -5.23 33.43
CA LEU A 586 22.30 -4.98 34.86
C LEU A 586 21.16 -5.70 35.58
N ARG A 587 21.48 -6.38 36.70
CA ARG A 587 20.50 -7.08 37.53
C ARG A 587 19.43 -6.12 38.08
N SER A 588 19.84 -4.90 38.46
CA SER A 588 18.96 -3.77 38.78
C SER A 588 18.94 -2.82 37.58
N ASN A 589 17.98 -3.01 36.68
CA ASN A 589 17.72 -2.11 35.57
C ASN A 589 16.34 -1.49 35.75
N PRO A 590 16.07 -0.29 35.20
CA PRO A 590 14.81 0.41 35.42
C PRO A 590 13.57 -0.42 35.05
N THR A 591 13.68 -1.33 34.08
CA THR A 591 12.61 -2.27 33.72
C THR A 591 12.38 -3.31 34.80
N SER A 592 13.45 -3.91 35.35
CA SER A 592 13.44 -4.86 36.46
C SER A 592 12.91 -4.22 37.74
N ASP A 593 13.30 -2.97 38.01
CA ASP A 593 12.83 -2.22 39.19
C ASP A 593 11.33 -1.90 39.04
N PHE A 594 10.89 -1.48 37.86
CA PHE A 594 9.48 -1.24 37.57
C PHE A 594 8.65 -2.54 37.66
N GLU A 595 9.18 -3.65 37.13
CA GLU A 595 8.56 -4.97 37.25
C GLU A 595 8.48 -5.43 38.71
N ALA A 596 9.54 -5.23 39.50
CA ALA A 596 9.56 -5.56 40.91
C ALA A 596 8.53 -4.75 41.72
N ILE A 597 8.41 -3.44 41.44
CA ILE A 597 7.38 -2.58 42.05
C ILE A 597 5.99 -3.08 41.64
N LYS A 598 5.76 -3.31 40.34
CA LYS A 598 4.48 -3.81 39.83
C LYS A 598 4.09 -5.15 40.46
N MET A 599 5.03 -6.09 40.54
CA MET A 599 4.82 -7.40 41.13
C MET A 599 4.58 -7.30 42.64
N SER A 600 5.32 -6.44 43.35
CA SER A 600 5.08 -6.16 44.77
C SER A 600 3.67 -5.60 44.99
N THR A 601 3.25 -4.61 44.21
CA THR A 601 1.92 -4.01 44.31
C THR A 601 0.82 -5.03 44.00
N LEU A 602 0.96 -5.82 42.93
CA LEU A 602 0.00 -6.87 42.60
C LEU A 602 -0.08 -7.94 43.69
N ASN A 603 1.03 -8.32 44.30
CA ASN A 603 1.05 -9.29 45.39
C ASN A 603 0.41 -8.72 46.66
N SER A 604 0.63 -7.44 46.98
CA SER A 604 -0.06 -6.75 48.08
C SER A 604 -1.56 -6.69 47.84
N LEU A 605 -2.02 -6.28 46.65
CA LEU A 605 -3.44 -6.21 46.31
C LEU A 605 -4.11 -7.59 46.29
N ARG A 606 -3.41 -8.64 45.84
CA ARG A 606 -3.92 -10.02 45.90
C ARG A 606 -4.07 -10.52 47.33
N LYS A 607 -3.10 -10.22 48.21
CA LYS A 607 -3.18 -10.53 49.63
C LYS A 607 -4.33 -9.78 50.30
N GLU A 608 -4.46 -8.48 50.03
CA GLU A 608 -5.55 -7.65 50.54
C GLU A 608 -6.93 -8.18 50.09
N ASN A 609 -7.09 -8.51 48.81
CA ASN A 609 -8.33 -9.15 48.33
C ASN A 609 -8.60 -10.49 49.01
N ALA A 610 -7.57 -11.32 49.22
CA ALA A 610 -7.73 -12.59 49.93
C ALA A 610 -8.14 -12.38 51.40
N ASP A 611 -7.53 -11.41 52.09
CA ASP A 611 -7.83 -11.07 53.48
C ASP A 611 -9.25 -10.49 53.61
N LEU A 612 -9.64 -9.59 52.71
CA LEU A 612 -10.99 -9.00 52.65
C LEU A 612 -12.05 -10.06 52.31
N LEU A 613 -11.76 -10.98 51.39
CA LEU A 613 -12.65 -12.11 51.09
C LEU A 613 -12.79 -13.06 52.29
N ALA A 614 -11.71 -13.35 53.00
CA ALA A 614 -11.75 -14.15 54.22
C ALA A 614 -12.57 -13.47 55.33
N GLN A 615 -12.50 -12.14 55.43
CA GLN A 615 -13.29 -11.34 56.37
C GLN A 615 -14.78 -11.33 56.00
N LEU A 616 -15.12 -11.25 54.71
CA LEU A 616 -16.49 -11.36 54.22
C LEU A 616 -17.08 -12.78 54.42
N GLN A 617 -16.29 -13.82 54.17
CA GLN A 617 -16.70 -15.22 54.32
C GLN A 617 -16.87 -15.65 55.78
N SER A 618 -16.10 -15.08 56.71
CA SER A 618 -16.18 -15.37 58.15
C SER A 618 -17.37 -14.70 58.85
N GLY A 619 -18.16 -13.88 58.15
CA GLY A 619 -19.48 -13.41 58.59
C GLY A 619 -19.47 -12.50 59.83
N ARG A 620 -18.32 -11.99 60.26
CA ARG A 620 -18.19 -11.04 61.37
C ARG A 620 -17.65 -9.70 60.87
N PRO A 621 -18.50 -8.67 60.65
CA PRO A 621 -18.02 -7.31 60.45
C PRO A 621 -17.53 -6.79 61.81
N SER A 622 -16.25 -7.03 62.12
CA SER A 622 -15.56 -6.37 63.23
C SER A 622 -15.32 -4.92 62.83
N THR A 623 -16.20 -4.01 63.25
CA THR A 623 -16.14 -2.57 62.94
C THR A 623 -14.94 -1.83 63.55
N ASP A 624 -14.17 -2.48 64.43
CA ASP A 624 -13.03 -1.89 65.15
C ASP A 624 -11.66 -2.41 64.70
N SER A 625 -11.58 -3.28 63.68
CA SER A 625 -10.29 -3.86 63.25
C SER A 625 -10.07 -3.70 61.76
N VAL A 626 -9.12 -2.83 61.42
CA VAL A 626 -8.60 -2.65 60.07
C VAL A 626 -7.60 -3.78 59.78
N PRO A 627 -7.72 -4.52 58.66
CA PRO A 627 -6.78 -5.58 58.30
C PRO A 627 -5.34 -5.04 58.24
N LEU A 628 -4.39 -5.78 58.82
CA LEU A 628 -2.97 -5.39 58.84
C LEU A 628 -2.43 -5.08 57.43
N SER A 629 -2.92 -5.81 56.41
CA SER A 629 -2.59 -5.59 55.00
C SER A 629 -3.02 -4.22 54.47
N THR A 630 -4.21 -3.75 54.83
CA THR A 630 -4.70 -2.40 54.47
C THR A 630 -3.92 -1.30 55.20
N LEU A 631 -3.52 -1.53 56.46
CA LEU A 631 -2.66 -0.60 57.21
C LEU A 631 -1.26 -0.53 56.60
N GLU A 632 -0.67 -1.66 56.21
CA GLU A 632 0.63 -1.68 55.54
C GLU A 632 0.58 -1.05 54.15
N ALA A 633 -0.53 -1.20 53.41
CA ALA A 633 -0.73 -0.51 52.13
C ALA A 633 -0.77 1.01 52.33
N ALA A 634 -1.59 1.49 53.27
CA ALA A 634 -1.66 2.91 53.62
C ALA A 634 -0.31 3.48 54.10
N GLN A 635 0.46 2.71 54.90
CA GLN A 635 1.80 3.12 55.32
C GLN A 635 2.81 3.19 54.17
N ARG A 636 2.68 2.33 53.14
CA ARG A 636 3.51 2.41 51.93
C ARG A 636 3.15 3.63 51.10
N ASP A 637 1.86 3.94 50.97
CA ASP A 637 1.37 5.11 50.22
C ASP A 637 1.82 6.42 50.89
N VAL A 638 1.76 6.49 52.23
CA VAL A 638 2.28 7.62 53.01
C VAL A 638 3.78 7.81 52.77
N LYS A 639 4.57 6.73 52.79
CA LYS A 639 6.02 6.80 52.51
C LYS A 639 6.31 7.25 51.08
N GLN A 640 5.56 6.76 50.10
CA GLN A 640 5.70 7.20 48.70
C GLN A 640 5.34 8.67 48.53
N ALA A 641 4.27 9.13 49.19
CA ALA A 641 3.88 10.53 49.19
C ALA A 641 4.95 11.41 49.86
N GLU A 642 5.52 10.98 50.99
CA GLU A 642 6.63 11.67 51.66
C GLU A 642 7.87 11.80 50.77
N ASP A 643 8.23 10.74 50.05
CA ASP A 643 9.40 10.74 49.17
C ASP A 643 9.17 11.59 47.92
N ALA A 644 7.94 11.59 47.37
CA ALA A 644 7.54 12.52 46.32
C ALA A 644 7.63 13.97 46.80
N VAL A 645 7.14 14.29 48.01
CA VAL A 645 7.24 15.62 48.61
C VAL A 645 8.70 16.02 48.83
N LYS A 646 9.57 15.12 49.29
CA LYS A 646 11.01 15.39 49.43
C LYS A 646 11.66 15.69 48.06
N SER A 647 11.28 14.95 47.02
CA SER A 647 11.76 15.18 45.65
C SER A 647 11.33 16.56 45.14
N GLN A 648 10.04 16.92 45.31
CA GLN A 648 9.52 18.22 44.90
C GLN A 648 10.15 19.38 45.69
N LYS A 649 10.36 19.21 47.00
CA LYS A 649 11.10 20.20 47.81
C LYS A 649 12.54 20.39 47.30
N LYS A 650 13.26 19.32 46.99
CA LYS A 650 14.60 19.41 46.38
C LYS A 650 14.57 20.11 45.02
N MET A 651 13.56 19.85 44.19
CA MET A 651 13.41 20.53 42.90
C MET A 651 13.12 22.02 43.09
N ASN A 652 12.24 22.39 44.02
CA ASN A 652 11.90 23.78 44.34
C ASN A 652 13.13 24.52 44.91
N ASP A 653 13.91 23.88 45.79
CA ASP A 653 15.14 24.46 46.32
C ASP A 653 16.19 24.68 45.22
N ARG A 654 16.33 23.74 44.28
CA ARG A 654 17.18 23.93 43.09
C ARG A 654 16.70 25.08 42.23
N LEU A 655 15.40 25.16 41.99
CA LEU A 655 14.80 26.23 41.20
C LEU A 655 15.02 27.61 41.85
N LYS A 656 14.82 27.72 43.17
CA LYS A 656 15.12 28.94 43.94
C LYS A 656 16.59 29.33 43.85
N LYS A 657 17.51 28.37 43.96
CA LYS A 657 18.95 28.61 43.81
C LYS A 657 19.28 29.14 42.41
N VAL A 658 18.73 28.51 41.36
CA VAL A 658 18.93 28.95 39.97
C VAL A 658 18.34 30.35 39.77
N TRP A 659 17.13 30.61 40.27
CA TRP A 659 16.49 31.92 40.17
C TRP A 659 17.31 33.01 40.88
N HIS A 660 17.83 32.72 42.07
CA HIS A 660 18.67 33.65 42.82
C HIS A 660 19.97 33.94 42.06
N ALA A 661 20.65 32.92 41.55
CA ALA A 661 21.85 33.08 40.73
C ALA A 661 21.57 33.92 39.47
N LYS A 662 20.49 33.62 38.74
CA LYS A 662 20.11 34.38 37.53
C LYS A 662 19.71 35.83 37.83
N THR A 663 19.05 36.07 38.97
CA THR A 663 18.68 37.42 39.41
C THR A 663 19.94 38.21 39.80
N GLN A 664 20.92 37.55 40.39
CA GLN A 664 22.22 38.16 40.69
C GLN A 664 22.99 38.48 39.40
N GLU A 665 23.07 37.55 38.45
CA GLU A 665 23.67 37.79 37.13
C GLU A 665 22.97 38.98 36.43
N PHE A 666 21.64 39.04 36.46
CA PHE A 666 20.89 40.16 35.89
C PHE A 666 21.23 41.49 36.58
N ARG A 667 21.33 41.51 37.92
CA ARG A 667 21.73 42.70 38.68
C ARG A 667 23.13 43.15 38.28
N GLU A 668 24.09 42.22 38.21
CA GLU A 668 25.47 42.50 37.80
C GLU A 668 25.53 43.07 36.37
N LEU A 669 24.74 42.54 35.43
CA LEU A 669 24.63 43.08 34.08
C LEU A 669 24.03 44.50 34.05
N VAL A 670 23.00 44.77 34.86
CA VAL A 670 22.40 46.11 34.95
C VAL A 670 23.39 47.12 35.53
N VAL A 671 24.17 46.73 36.55
CA VAL A 671 25.25 47.55 37.10
C VAL A 671 26.32 47.82 36.04
N SER A 672 26.76 46.78 35.33
CA SER A 672 27.81 46.88 34.31
C SER A 672 27.39 47.71 33.10
N LEU A 673 26.15 47.55 32.61
CA LEU A 673 25.68 48.23 31.40
C LEU A 673 25.16 49.64 31.65
N LEU A 674 24.38 49.83 32.73
CA LEU A 674 23.69 51.10 33.02
C LEU A 674 24.35 51.90 34.14
N GLY A 675 25.27 51.32 34.92
CA GLY A 675 25.93 52.00 36.03
C GLY A 675 25.05 52.17 37.27
N TRP A 676 23.99 51.36 37.41
CA TRP A 676 23.05 51.42 38.53
C TRP A 676 22.83 50.04 39.17
N ASP A 677 22.97 49.97 40.50
CA ASP A 677 22.65 48.78 41.30
C ASP A 677 21.19 48.82 41.77
N VAL A 678 20.43 47.80 41.38
CA VAL A 678 18.99 47.66 41.64
C VAL A 678 18.74 46.55 42.65
N VAL A 679 18.23 46.93 43.82
CA VAL A 679 17.90 46.04 44.93
C VAL A 679 16.41 46.08 45.21
N PHE A 680 15.74 44.93 45.10
CA PHE A 680 14.33 44.78 45.48
C PHE A 680 14.19 44.68 47.00
N LEU A 681 13.39 45.56 47.60
CA LEU A 681 13.06 45.58 49.02
C LEU A 681 11.84 44.68 49.31
N SER A 682 11.72 44.21 50.55
CA SER A 682 10.62 43.32 50.99
C SER A 682 9.23 43.93 50.90
N ASN A 683 9.13 45.26 50.78
CA ASN A 683 7.88 46.00 50.60
C ASN A 683 7.48 46.18 49.12
N GLY A 684 8.17 45.51 48.18
CA GLY A 684 7.91 45.61 46.74
C GLY A 684 8.54 46.82 46.06
N LYS A 685 9.24 47.69 46.80
CA LYS A 685 9.93 48.85 46.25
C LYS A 685 11.31 48.49 45.72
N MET A 686 11.77 49.23 44.72
CA MET A 686 13.09 49.07 44.12
C MET A 686 14.01 50.18 44.60
N ARG A 687 15.10 49.81 45.28
CA ARG A 687 16.18 50.73 45.62
C ARG A 687 17.21 50.72 44.50
N VAL A 688 17.57 51.90 44.04
CA VAL A 688 18.53 52.11 42.95
C VAL A 688 19.67 52.97 43.47
N THR A 689 20.90 52.46 43.36
CA THR A 689 22.12 53.14 43.82
C THR A 689 23.08 53.28 42.64
N SER A 690 23.73 54.44 42.47
CA SER A 690 24.68 54.60 41.37
C SER A 690 25.98 53.87 41.65
N PHE A 691 26.54 53.20 40.65
CA PHE A 691 27.87 52.59 40.73
C PHE A 691 28.97 53.64 40.90
N PHE A 692 28.85 54.78 40.20
CA PHE A 692 29.84 55.86 40.23
C PHE A 692 29.73 56.76 41.47
N TYR A 693 28.63 56.67 42.21
CA TYR A 693 28.40 57.41 43.45
C TYR A 693 27.86 56.48 44.54
N PRO A 694 28.70 55.58 45.09
CA PRO A 694 28.26 54.58 46.06
C PRO A 694 27.77 55.23 47.35
N SER A 695 26.80 54.59 48.00
CA SER A 695 26.29 55.04 49.30
C SER A 695 27.35 54.88 50.39
N LYS A 696 27.58 55.94 51.17
CA LYS A 696 28.46 55.93 52.33
C LYS A 696 27.62 55.61 53.59
N GLY A 697 27.49 54.33 53.97
CA GLY A 697 26.71 53.92 55.15
C GLY A 697 25.25 53.57 54.85
N ASP A 698 24.33 53.88 55.78
CA ASP A 698 22.89 53.52 55.87
C ASP A 698 22.01 54.01 54.69
N HIS A 699 22.44 53.68 53.47
CA HIS A 699 21.72 53.94 52.22
C HIS A 699 21.36 55.41 52.00
N GLU A 700 22.19 56.36 52.45
CA GLU A 700 21.90 57.80 52.29
C GLU A 700 21.88 58.27 50.83
N ASN A 701 22.62 57.61 49.92
CA ASN A 701 22.74 57.99 48.50
C ASN A 701 22.01 57.02 47.55
N SER A 702 20.76 56.69 47.83
CA SER A 702 19.94 55.80 47.01
C SER A 702 18.59 56.43 46.61
N ILE A 703 17.97 55.87 45.58
CA ILE A 703 16.67 56.30 45.07
C ILE A 703 15.70 55.13 45.18
N GLU A 704 14.62 55.28 45.92
CA GLU A 704 13.59 54.27 46.10
C GLU A 704 12.42 54.55 45.15
N PHE A 705 12.18 53.60 44.24
CA PHE A 705 11.05 53.59 43.31
C PHE A 705 9.95 52.68 43.81
N ASP A 706 8.73 53.20 43.85
CA ASP A 706 7.50 52.46 44.13
C ASP A 706 6.80 52.15 42.80
N GLY A 707 6.87 50.89 42.36
CA GLY A 707 6.33 50.45 41.06
C GLY A 707 4.80 50.52 40.97
N ASP A 708 4.10 50.31 42.09
CA ASP A 708 2.64 50.26 42.13
C ASP A 708 2.02 51.67 42.10
N LYS A 709 2.69 52.62 42.74
CA LYS A 709 2.22 54.02 42.81
C LYS A 709 2.92 54.94 41.80
N GLY A 710 3.94 54.45 41.10
CA GLY A 710 4.78 55.25 40.21
C GLY A 710 5.51 56.39 40.91
N THR A 711 5.69 56.32 42.24
CA THR A 711 6.31 57.40 43.03
C THR A 711 7.79 57.13 43.28
N MET A 712 8.61 58.18 43.21
CA MET A 712 10.04 58.13 43.49
C MET A 712 10.35 58.90 44.77
N LYS A 713 11.16 58.31 45.66
CA LYS A 713 11.67 58.95 46.88
C LYS A 713 13.18 58.85 46.94
N VAL A 714 13.84 59.94 47.31
CA VAL A 714 15.29 59.94 47.57
C VAL A 714 15.52 59.55 49.02
N SER A 715 16.40 58.59 49.27
CA SER A 715 16.80 58.20 50.63
C SER A 715 17.57 59.34 51.33
N GLY A 716 17.51 59.41 52.66
CA GLY A 716 18.14 60.50 53.45
C GLY A 716 17.30 61.78 53.57
N GLY A 717 16.12 61.83 52.96
CA GLY A 717 15.18 62.96 53.10
C GLY A 717 15.49 64.17 52.21
N PRO A 718 14.59 65.18 52.15
CA PRO A 718 14.68 66.30 51.21
C PRO A 718 15.84 67.28 51.49
N GLN A 719 16.48 67.18 52.65
CA GLN A 719 17.65 67.98 53.03
C GLN A 719 18.97 67.20 52.96
N SER A 720 18.95 65.94 52.49
CA SER A 720 20.18 65.19 52.26
C SER A 720 21.06 65.90 51.21
N ALA A 721 22.37 65.86 51.41
CA ALA A 721 23.34 66.39 50.46
C ALA A 721 23.15 65.78 49.06
N PHE A 722 22.81 64.48 48.99
CA PHE A 722 22.50 63.79 47.74
C PHE A 722 21.20 64.31 47.11
N ALA A 723 20.13 64.47 47.90
CA ALA A 723 18.84 64.97 47.43
C ALA A 723 18.92 66.41 46.90
N MET A 724 19.72 67.27 47.53
CA MET A 724 19.94 68.64 47.08
C MET A 724 20.73 68.70 45.77
N LYS A 725 21.72 67.81 45.61
CA LYS A 725 22.53 67.71 44.39
C LYS A 725 21.71 67.31 43.16
N ILE A 726 20.92 66.25 43.28
CA ILE A 726 20.11 65.75 42.18
C ILE A 726 18.80 66.53 41.97
N LYS A 727 18.51 67.53 42.82
CA LYS A 727 17.24 68.29 42.83
C LYS A 727 16.96 68.99 41.52
N GLU A 728 17.98 69.60 40.91
CA GLU A 728 17.85 70.31 39.64
C GLU A 728 17.54 69.33 38.50
N GLN A 729 18.23 68.18 38.47
CA GLN A 729 17.98 67.10 37.52
C GLN A 729 16.58 66.48 37.69
N ILE A 730 16.11 66.29 38.94
CA ILE A 730 14.75 65.85 39.23
C ILE A 730 13.70 66.86 38.73
N LYS A 731 13.95 68.17 38.93
CA LYS A 731 13.03 69.21 38.46
C LYS A 731 12.95 69.23 36.93
N PHE A 732 14.10 69.11 36.25
CA PHE A 732 14.16 69.18 34.80
C PHE A 732 13.61 67.92 34.12
N TRP A 733 14.11 66.73 34.49
CA TRP A 733 13.79 65.47 33.79
C TRP A 733 12.52 64.79 34.30
N VAL A 734 12.29 64.78 35.62
CA VAL A 734 11.15 64.06 36.22
C VAL A 734 9.91 64.96 36.26
N HIS A 735 9.99 66.17 36.81
CA HIS A 735 8.84 67.07 36.87
C HIS A 735 8.56 67.79 35.54
N GLY A 736 9.61 68.17 34.80
CA GLY A 736 9.47 68.90 33.54
C GLY A 736 9.11 68.02 32.34
N ARG A 737 9.75 66.84 32.21
CA ARG A 737 9.61 65.95 31.04
C ARG A 737 9.00 64.57 31.33
N GLY A 738 8.82 64.21 32.60
CA GLY A 738 8.23 62.91 32.99
C GLY A 738 9.09 61.69 32.65
N SER A 739 10.40 61.84 32.39
CA SER A 739 11.27 60.74 31.94
C SER A 739 12.33 60.36 32.97
N VAL A 740 12.07 59.27 33.70
CA VAL A 740 13.03 58.67 34.64
C VAL A 740 14.27 58.08 33.95
N PRO A 741 14.18 57.41 32.77
CA PRO A 741 15.37 56.93 32.08
C PRO A 741 16.34 58.05 31.68
N CYS A 742 15.83 59.19 31.19
CA CYS A 742 16.68 60.35 30.87
C CYS A 742 17.30 60.97 32.12
N PHE A 743 16.55 60.99 33.23
CA PHE A 743 17.07 61.43 34.53
C PHE A 743 18.25 60.56 35.01
N LEU A 744 18.09 59.23 34.99
CA LEU A 744 19.16 58.31 35.40
C LEU A 744 20.37 58.39 34.46
N ALA A 745 20.17 58.59 33.15
CA ALA A 745 21.25 58.78 32.19
C ALA A 745 22.00 60.12 32.38
N ALA A 746 21.30 61.19 32.75
CA ALA A 746 21.94 62.47 33.06
C ALA A 746 22.78 62.36 34.33
N LEU A 747 22.25 61.69 35.37
CA LEU A 747 22.98 61.45 36.62
C LEU A 747 24.18 60.53 36.45
N THR A 748 24.12 59.52 35.59
CA THR A 748 25.30 58.67 35.33
C THR A 748 26.42 59.45 34.70
N LEU A 749 26.13 60.31 33.72
CA LEU A 749 27.14 61.17 33.09
C LEU A 749 27.74 62.15 34.11
N GLU A 750 26.89 62.80 34.91
CA GLU A 750 27.33 63.75 35.94
C GLU A 750 28.21 63.07 37.00
N PHE A 751 27.79 61.93 37.56
CA PHE A 751 28.59 61.18 38.53
C PHE A 751 29.84 60.55 37.94
N TYR A 752 29.82 60.15 36.67
CA TYR A 752 31.00 59.63 35.99
C TYR A 752 32.06 60.73 35.79
N GLU A 753 31.66 61.92 35.33
CA GLU A 753 32.57 63.06 35.17
C GLU A 753 33.18 63.50 36.50
N GLU A 754 32.41 63.48 37.58
CA GLU A 754 32.89 63.80 38.92
C GLU A 754 33.81 62.72 39.49
N ALA A 755 33.45 61.44 39.34
CA ALA A 755 34.33 60.34 39.75
C ALA A 755 35.69 60.38 39.02
N ASN A 756 35.70 60.83 37.76
CA ASN A 756 36.92 61.06 36.98
C ASN A 756 37.73 62.29 37.47
N LYS A 757 37.07 63.34 37.97
CA LYS A 757 37.73 64.55 38.49
C LYS A 757 38.28 64.35 39.92
N ASP A 758 37.56 63.59 40.75
CA ASP A 758 37.91 63.33 42.14
C ASP A 758 38.85 62.13 42.33
N GLY A 759 39.18 61.40 41.25
CA GLY A 759 40.12 60.26 41.29
C GLY A 759 39.60 59.02 42.03
N THR A 760 38.30 58.95 42.31
CA THR A 760 37.65 57.87 43.09
C THR A 760 37.17 56.70 42.24
N LEU A 761 37.83 56.40 41.11
CA LEU A 761 37.53 55.21 40.32
C LEU A 761 38.03 53.95 41.05
N ARG A 762 37.11 53.13 41.56
CA ARG A 762 37.39 51.71 41.77
C ARG A 762 37.37 51.03 40.41
N VAL A 763 38.55 50.79 39.85
CA VAL A 763 38.73 49.85 38.74
C VAL A 763 38.81 48.46 39.36
N ASP A 764 37.65 47.87 39.63
CA ASP A 764 37.58 46.42 39.88
C ASP A 764 37.27 45.76 38.54
N VAL A 765 38.25 45.01 38.01
CA VAL A 765 38.12 44.12 36.84
C VAL A 765 37.36 42.86 37.22
#